data_AF-A0A6N7JNS4-F1
#
_entry.id   AF-A0A6N7JNS4-F1
#
_cell.length_a   1.000
_cell.length_b   1.000
_cell.length_c   1.000
_cell.angle_alpha   90.00
_cell.angle_beta   90.00
_cell.angle_gamma   90.00
#
_symmetry.space_group_name_H-M   'P 1'
#
loop_
_entity.id
_entity.type
_entity.pdbx_description
1 polymer ?
#
loop_
_entity_poly.entity_id
_entity_poly.type
_entity_poly.pdbx_seq_one_letter_code
_entity_poly.pdbx_strand_id
1 'polypeptide(L)'
;MTRRSATISTTALEHPGLDYGALNAEGTALTQQLSGDIWTDYNFSDPGVTILEQLCYALTELSYRAGFSVADLLCDPDSGQIRLRRQGLYPGPAIMPVNPVTIADLRRLVLDRVAAISNVWFTPCQPDRVGGVNGLYDIAIHVPEQADPCCTHATYRPEQIVRRVRDTYTAHRALDEDVNSINILSLIGTRVAARVQMGDHVDASLLQARLLFTIGLFLAPEPKRTTLATQLAAGKTTAEIFDGPLMLRGFIADDQLTPLLTAIPVDSLLRLMAETTGVVSVGGLTVTLSGDAHTYIAGETIPVPAGSLLWLDTAANADGSFPIQLYRGDVACQPDPRRVAVLLAGLWTAQRRTYALRPEYEEAYAPPTGKPQDLSAYYSVQNQFPNVYGINAYGLPEQASPARHGQAKQLKGYLMPFDQLMADYFSQLAFLRNLFSVRTGGGTTTYATQSLRTIVPDVAPLLSPDYEAGLASVTAASDPVAERRAAILDLLLSLYGESLAAPPQSGCDCGNGDDADDPPLVRAKQALLVRMVPATRDRGRGFDYRRPALWHNQAGMLIRCRIQLGILDRTAAGGGSSGGSSGAIVVTDPAEATIGQSLDGELAAVVERYFLPVDRVMHSGDGDDGEEETDITAAPLAGQRVPAPLLPALADPERYRIGILPGERSVRVACRGSDGGWWLLGSHPRTEDAIASVRGLVRANGGQAIRRQLYVVEHVLLRAAAPLSGTPGSRYSFRLSAIIATSRKEAADIVWQRQVTAIVRENTPSHIAPQCLFLDRGAMRRFRTRYDAWIDALRRGPPERLAEASLRLERFLADHSASPDANPAASQQPPHA
;
A
#
# COMPACT_ATOMS: atom_id res chain seq x y z
N MET A 1 -13.53 29.12 -37.53
CA MET A 1 -14.13 27.83 -37.15
C MET A 1 -15.57 27.80 -37.65
N THR A 2 -15.81 27.09 -38.75
CA THR A 2 -17.15 26.84 -39.31
C THR A 2 -17.92 25.94 -38.34
N ARG A 3 -19.00 26.47 -37.74
CA ARG A 3 -19.95 25.66 -36.95
C ARG A 3 -20.56 24.63 -37.91
N ARG A 4 -20.16 23.37 -37.78
CA ARG A 4 -20.90 22.25 -38.39
C ARG A 4 -22.30 22.26 -37.77
N SER A 5 -23.32 22.31 -38.61
CA SER A 5 -24.71 22.11 -38.18
C SER A 5 -24.81 20.70 -37.59
N ALA A 6 -25.22 20.61 -36.32
CA ALA A 6 -25.42 19.33 -35.65
C ALA A 6 -26.62 18.64 -36.32
N THR A 7 -26.34 17.64 -37.14
CA THR A 7 -27.40 16.79 -37.71
C THR A 7 -27.70 15.71 -36.67
N ILE A 8 -28.97 15.55 -36.31
CA ILE A 8 -29.41 14.47 -35.41
C ILE A 8 -29.13 13.15 -36.13
N SER A 9 -28.39 12.25 -35.49
CA SER A 9 -28.05 10.94 -36.05
C SER A 9 -29.32 10.12 -36.29
N THR A 10 -29.40 9.44 -37.43
CA THR A 10 -30.49 8.49 -37.74
C THR A 10 -30.16 7.06 -37.31
N THR A 11 -29.03 6.85 -36.64
CA THR A 11 -28.66 5.54 -36.08
C THR A 11 -29.61 5.18 -34.95
N ALA A 12 -30.11 3.95 -34.93
CA ALA A 12 -30.94 3.45 -33.83
C ALA A 12 -30.22 3.60 -32.49
N LEU A 13 -30.95 4.07 -31.47
CA LEU A 13 -30.41 4.23 -30.12
C LEU A 13 -30.19 2.83 -29.53
N GLU A 14 -28.99 2.57 -28.99
CA GLU A 14 -28.62 1.25 -28.49
C GLU A 14 -29.38 0.85 -27.21
N HIS A 15 -29.85 1.83 -26.43
CA HIS A 15 -30.58 1.61 -25.18
C HIS A 15 -32.06 1.99 -25.34
N PRO A 16 -33.02 1.06 -25.14
CA PRO A 16 -34.45 1.32 -25.30
C PRO A 16 -34.97 2.51 -24.47
N GLY A 17 -34.40 2.72 -23.28
CA GLY A 17 -34.75 3.86 -22.43
C GLY A 17 -34.34 5.24 -22.97
N LEU A 18 -33.58 5.32 -24.06
CA LEU A 18 -33.31 6.58 -24.78
C LEU A 18 -34.33 6.82 -25.90
N ASP A 19 -35.06 5.79 -26.31
CA ASP A 19 -36.04 5.84 -27.38
C ASP A 19 -37.42 6.20 -26.81
N TYR A 20 -37.78 7.48 -26.94
CA TYR A 20 -39.09 7.99 -26.55
C TYR A 20 -40.24 7.21 -27.22
N GLY A 21 -40.12 6.85 -28.49
CA GLY A 21 -41.16 6.14 -29.22
C GLY A 21 -41.40 4.75 -28.66
N ALA A 22 -40.32 4.05 -28.32
CA ALA A 22 -40.39 2.75 -27.65
C ALA A 22 -41.02 2.86 -26.25
N LEU A 23 -40.59 3.83 -25.43
CA LEU A 23 -41.14 4.07 -24.10
C LEU A 23 -42.64 4.41 -24.15
N ASN A 24 -43.05 5.24 -25.10
CA ASN A 24 -44.46 5.61 -25.26
C ASN A 24 -45.31 4.42 -25.71
N ALA A 25 -44.82 3.61 -26.66
CA ALA A 25 -45.50 2.40 -27.09
C ALA A 25 -45.67 1.40 -25.94
N GLU A 26 -44.61 1.18 -25.14
CA GLU A 26 -44.65 0.30 -23.97
C GLU A 26 -45.61 0.83 -22.88
N GLY A 27 -45.51 2.12 -22.54
CA GLY A 27 -46.41 2.76 -21.58
C GLY A 27 -47.88 2.71 -22.01
N THR A 28 -48.16 2.89 -23.29
CA THR A 28 -49.51 2.79 -23.85
C THR A 28 -50.03 1.36 -23.75
N ALA A 29 -49.21 0.35 -24.09
CA ALA A 29 -49.59 -1.04 -23.95
C ALA A 29 -49.87 -1.42 -22.48
N LEU A 30 -49.05 -0.95 -21.54
CA LEU A 30 -49.25 -1.20 -20.11
C LEU A 30 -50.55 -0.56 -19.59
N THR A 31 -50.85 0.68 -19.97
CA THR A 31 -52.08 1.36 -19.55
C THR A 31 -53.33 0.70 -20.14
N GLN A 32 -53.28 0.26 -21.40
CA GLN A 32 -54.35 -0.55 -22.02
C GLN A 32 -54.56 -1.87 -21.30
N GLN A 33 -53.49 -2.57 -20.93
CA GLN A 33 -53.59 -3.83 -20.20
C GLN A 33 -54.18 -3.65 -18.79
N LEU A 34 -53.77 -2.59 -18.09
CA LEU A 34 -54.19 -2.36 -16.70
C LEU A 34 -55.57 -1.73 -16.58
N SER A 35 -56.02 -0.96 -17.58
CA SER A 35 -57.21 -0.12 -17.46
C SER A 35 -58.08 -0.04 -18.71
N GLY A 36 -57.83 -0.85 -19.74
CA GLY A 36 -58.53 -0.77 -21.03
C GLY A 36 -60.05 -1.01 -20.98
N ASP A 37 -60.55 -1.62 -19.90
CA ASP A 37 -62.00 -1.76 -19.67
C ASP A 37 -62.66 -0.46 -19.15
N ILE A 38 -61.86 0.49 -18.65
CA ILE A 38 -62.31 1.76 -18.06
C ILE A 38 -61.85 2.95 -18.90
N TRP A 39 -60.55 3.05 -19.18
CA TRP A 39 -59.96 4.07 -20.03
C TRP A 39 -59.78 3.52 -21.44
N THR A 40 -60.66 3.94 -22.35
CA THR A 40 -60.74 3.40 -23.72
C THR A 40 -60.28 4.40 -24.79
N ASP A 41 -60.14 5.69 -24.44
CA ASP A 41 -59.73 6.75 -25.36
C ASP A 41 -58.24 7.08 -25.17
N TYR A 42 -57.43 6.73 -26.17
CA TYR A 42 -55.99 6.98 -26.19
C TYR A 42 -55.59 8.01 -27.27
N ASN A 43 -56.49 8.94 -27.61
CA ASN A 43 -56.19 10.02 -28.55
C ASN A 43 -55.35 11.14 -27.89
N PHE A 44 -54.63 11.91 -28.71
CA PHE A 44 -53.80 13.05 -28.27
C PHE A 44 -54.57 14.17 -27.53
N SER A 45 -55.90 14.20 -27.63
CA SER A 45 -56.75 15.14 -26.90
C SER A 45 -56.99 14.74 -25.45
N ASP A 46 -56.71 13.48 -25.07
CA ASP A 46 -56.89 12.97 -23.71
C ASP A 46 -55.74 13.47 -22.80
N PRO A 47 -56.04 14.14 -21.67
CA PRO A 47 -55.03 14.58 -20.71
C PRO A 47 -54.18 13.45 -20.11
N GLY A 48 -54.71 12.25 -19.96
CA GLY A 48 -53.99 11.06 -19.50
C GLY A 48 -52.91 10.62 -20.49
N VAL A 49 -53.19 10.71 -21.79
CA VAL A 49 -52.18 10.45 -22.85
C VAL A 49 -51.11 11.53 -22.79
N THR A 50 -51.47 12.80 -22.62
CA THR A 50 -50.47 13.87 -22.44
C THR A 50 -49.58 13.60 -21.22
N ILE A 51 -50.14 13.17 -20.09
CA ILE A 51 -49.35 12.82 -18.90
C ILE A 51 -48.37 11.67 -19.22
N LEU A 52 -48.84 10.61 -19.88
CA LEU A 52 -48.00 9.49 -20.28
C LEU A 52 -46.85 9.94 -21.17
N GLU A 53 -47.12 10.76 -22.19
CA GLU A 53 -46.09 11.29 -23.09
C GLU A 53 -45.03 12.10 -22.34
N GLN A 54 -45.42 13.00 -21.43
CA GLN A 54 -44.45 13.79 -20.66
C GLN A 54 -43.61 12.92 -19.73
N LEU A 55 -44.21 11.90 -19.10
CA LEU A 55 -43.47 10.94 -18.27
C LEU A 55 -42.49 10.12 -19.11
N CYS A 56 -42.91 9.61 -20.27
CA CYS A 56 -42.03 8.87 -21.19
C CYS A 56 -40.85 9.74 -21.66
N TYR A 57 -41.08 11.02 -21.95
CA TYR A 57 -40.00 11.94 -22.30
C TYR A 57 -39.04 12.16 -21.13
N ALA A 58 -39.54 12.42 -19.91
CA ALA A 58 -38.71 12.59 -18.73
C ALA A 58 -37.84 11.36 -18.41
N LEU A 59 -38.36 10.15 -18.63
CA LEU A 59 -37.60 8.90 -18.47
C LEU A 59 -36.39 8.79 -19.40
N THR A 60 -36.41 9.44 -20.57
CA THR A 60 -35.25 9.43 -21.48
C THR A 60 -34.02 10.10 -20.84
N GLU A 61 -34.23 11.13 -20.01
CA GLU A 61 -33.14 11.84 -19.34
C GLU A 61 -32.47 10.98 -18.27
N LEU A 62 -33.24 10.15 -17.56
CA LEU A 62 -32.71 9.22 -16.56
C LEU A 62 -31.72 8.25 -17.22
N SER A 63 -32.14 7.62 -18.33
CA SER A 63 -31.28 6.71 -19.10
C SER A 63 -30.07 7.41 -19.69
N TYR A 64 -30.24 8.64 -20.18
CA TYR A 64 -29.15 9.44 -20.74
C TYR A 64 -28.04 9.70 -19.73
N ARG A 65 -28.38 10.15 -18.51
CA ARG A 65 -27.37 10.44 -17.48
C ARG A 65 -26.78 9.19 -16.85
N ALA A 66 -27.57 8.12 -16.70
CA ALA A 66 -27.05 6.84 -16.23
C ALA A 66 -26.07 6.19 -17.22
N GLY A 67 -26.17 6.53 -18.51
CA GLY A 67 -25.23 6.11 -19.55
C GLY A 67 -23.90 6.86 -19.57
N PHE A 68 -23.66 7.82 -18.67
CA PHE A 68 -22.36 8.49 -18.56
C PHE A 68 -21.25 7.51 -18.19
N SER A 69 -20.01 7.84 -18.56
CA SER A 69 -18.89 6.96 -18.26
C SER A 69 -18.70 6.82 -16.75
N VAL A 70 -18.18 5.67 -16.30
CA VAL A 70 -17.86 5.46 -14.87
C VAL A 70 -16.92 6.55 -14.35
N ALA A 71 -16.02 7.07 -15.19
CA ALA A 71 -15.15 8.18 -14.82
C ALA A 71 -15.94 9.45 -14.51
N ASP A 72 -16.93 9.80 -15.33
CA ASP A 72 -17.79 10.97 -15.12
C ASP A 72 -18.65 10.80 -13.85
N LEU A 73 -19.20 9.61 -13.62
CA LEU A 73 -20.05 9.32 -12.46
C LEU A 73 -19.29 9.32 -11.12
N LEU A 74 -17.99 8.96 -11.13
CA LEU A 74 -17.18 8.86 -9.91
C LEU A 74 -16.27 10.07 -9.67
N CYS A 75 -16.12 10.96 -10.66
CA CYS A 75 -15.24 12.11 -10.53
C CYS A 75 -15.74 13.10 -9.48
N ASP A 76 -14.79 13.86 -8.93
CA ASP A 76 -15.08 14.98 -8.06
C ASP A 76 -15.59 16.17 -8.91
N PRO A 77 -16.77 16.74 -8.62
CA PRO A 77 -17.37 17.81 -9.43
C PRO A 77 -16.51 19.06 -9.56
N ASP A 78 -15.66 19.36 -8.58
CA ASP A 78 -14.84 20.57 -8.61
C ASP A 78 -13.56 20.37 -9.44
N SER A 79 -12.98 19.17 -9.37
CA SER A 79 -11.66 18.89 -9.97
C SER A 79 -11.70 18.02 -11.23
N GLY A 80 -12.79 17.31 -11.49
CA GLY A 80 -12.88 16.28 -12.55
C GLY A 80 -12.00 15.05 -12.29
N GLN A 81 -11.34 14.98 -11.13
CA GLN A 81 -10.41 13.91 -10.79
C GLN A 81 -11.09 12.81 -9.98
N ILE A 82 -10.70 11.57 -10.21
CA ILE A 82 -11.15 10.43 -9.42
C ILE A 82 -10.19 10.21 -8.25
N ARG A 83 -10.71 10.27 -7.02
CA ARG A 83 -9.92 10.07 -5.81
C ARG A 83 -9.75 8.59 -5.48
N LEU A 84 -9.03 7.81 -6.30
CA LEU A 84 -8.94 6.34 -6.24
C LEU A 84 -8.99 5.71 -4.84
N ARG A 85 -8.19 6.21 -3.87
CA ARG A 85 -8.17 5.69 -2.48
C ARG A 85 -9.51 5.76 -1.76
N ARG A 86 -10.33 6.77 -2.07
CA ARG A 86 -11.69 6.90 -1.55
C ARG A 86 -12.59 5.78 -2.08
N GLN A 87 -12.40 5.36 -3.33
CA GLN A 87 -13.10 4.24 -3.95
C GLN A 87 -12.48 2.86 -3.63
N GLY A 88 -11.42 2.81 -2.83
CA GLY A 88 -10.68 1.55 -2.60
C GLY A 88 -9.96 1.06 -3.85
N LEU A 89 -9.67 1.96 -4.79
CA LEU A 89 -8.95 1.71 -6.04
C LEU A 89 -7.47 2.08 -5.92
N TYR A 90 -6.64 1.40 -6.70
CA TYR A 90 -5.19 1.58 -6.73
C TYR A 90 -4.68 1.65 -8.17
N PRO A 91 -3.71 2.53 -8.47
CA PRO A 91 -3.05 2.50 -9.77
C PRO A 91 -2.21 1.22 -9.89
N GLY A 92 -2.04 0.73 -11.13
CA GLY A 92 -1.29 -0.50 -11.43
C GLY A 92 0.08 -0.60 -10.72
N PRO A 93 0.97 0.41 -10.83
CA PRO A 93 2.27 0.41 -10.16
C PRO A 93 2.23 0.34 -8.63
N ALA A 94 1.08 0.58 -7.99
CA ALA A 94 0.93 0.48 -6.54
C ALA A 94 0.50 -0.93 -6.08
N ILE A 95 -0.34 -1.62 -6.86
CA ILE A 95 -0.99 -2.88 -6.47
C ILE A 95 -0.41 -4.12 -7.15
N MET A 96 0.05 -4.00 -8.39
CA MET A 96 0.52 -5.14 -9.20
C MET A 96 1.90 -5.69 -8.81
N PRO A 97 2.92 -4.85 -8.48
CA PRO A 97 4.22 -5.38 -8.08
C PRO A 97 4.10 -6.25 -6.83
N VAL A 98 5.02 -7.20 -6.65
CA VAL A 98 5.10 -8.08 -5.48
C VAL A 98 6.33 -7.74 -4.63
N ASN A 99 6.28 -7.98 -3.32
CA ASN A 99 7.50 -7.98 -2.51
C ASN A 99 8.47 -9.05 -3.06
N PRO A 100 9.81 -8.85 -3.08
CA PRO A 100 10.71 -9.87 -3.62
C PRO A 100 10.55 -11.21 -2.91
N VAL A 101 10.36 -12.28 -3.68
CA VAL A 101 10.24 -13.65 -3.19
C VAL A 101 11.39 -14.53 -3.69
N THR A 102 11.92 -14.25 -4.89
CA THR A 102 13.02 -15.01 -5.47
C THR A 102 14.36 -14.31 -5.28
N ILE A 103 15.46 -15.08 -5.42
CA ILE A 103 16.82 -14.52 -5.48
C ILE A 103 16.94 -13.50 -6.61
N ALA A 104 16.31 -13.75 -7.76
CA ALA A 104 16.32 -12.81 -8.88
C ALA A 104 15.67 -11.48 -8.50
N ASP A 105 14.55 -11.51 -7.78
CA ASP A 105 13.87 -10.32 -7.28
C ASP A 105 14.70 -9.55 -6.26
N LEU A 106 15.34 -10.25 -5.32
CA LEU A 106 16.26 -9.63 -4.36
C LEU A 106 17.42 -8.93 -5.07
N ARG A 107 17.99 -9.55 -6.11
CA ARG A 107 19.03 -8.94 -6.94
C ARG A 107 18.52 -7.69 -7.65
N ARG A 108 17.38 -7.78 -8.33
CA ARG A 108 16.72 -6.63 -9.01
C ARG A 108 16.48 -5.48 -8.05
N LEU A 109 15.90 -5.77 -6.88
CA LEU A 109 15.60 -4.76 -5.88
C LEU A 109 16.85 -4.05 -5.39
N VAL A 110 17.92 -4.78 -5.04
CA VAL A 110 19.15 -4.15 -4.53
C VAL A 110 19.85 -3.35 -5.64
N LEU A 111 19.91 -3.88 -6.86
CA LEU A 111 20.40 -3.15 -8.04
C LEU A 111 19.58 -1.89 -8.35
N ASP A 112 18.28 -1.90 -8.04
CA ASP A 112 17.38 -0.76 -8.22
C ASP A 112 17.48 0.26 -7.09
N ARG A 113 17.78 -0.11 -5.85
CA ARG A 113 17.81 0.84 -4.71
C ARG A 113 19.20 1.33 -4.33
N VAL A 114 20.24 0.59 -4.66
CA VAL A 114 21.63 0.93 -4.32
C VAL A 114 22.36 1.36 -5.58
N ALA A 115 22.52 2.68 -5.77
CA ALA A 115 23.16 3.21 -6.98
C ALA A 115 24.66 2.94 -7.09
N ALA A 116 25.32 2.68 -5.96
CA ALA A 116 26.78 2.59 -5.87
C ALA A 116 27.36 1.23 -6.31
N ILE A 117 26.52 0.29 -6.76
CA ILE A 117 26.94 -1.07 -7.08
C ILE A 117 26.72 -1.37 -8.56
N SER A 118 27.60 -2.20 -9.12
CA SER A 118 27.51 -2.70 -10.50
C SER A 118 26.72 -4.02 -10.56
N ASN A 119 26.92 -4.91 -9.58
CA ASN A 119 26.20 -6.17 -9.47
C ASN A 119 26.09 -6.66 -8.01
N VAL A 120 25.18 -7.59 -7.76
CA VAL A 120 24.98 -8.25 -6.47
C VAL A 120 24.52 -9.68 -6.68
N TRP A 121 24.95 -10.58 -5.80
CA TRP A 121 24.52 -11.98 -5.76
C TRP A 121 24.08 -12.35 -4.36
N PHE A 122 23.05 -13.19 -4.29
CA PHE A 122 22.54 -13.79 -3.07
C PHE A 122 22.73 -15.30 -3.17
N THR A 123 23.36 -15.88 -2.16
CA THR A 123 23.59 -17.32 -2.07
C THR A 123 22.96 -17.83 -0.77
N PRO A 124 21.99 -18.77 -0.83
CA PRO A 124 21.49 -19.42 0.37
C PRO A 124 22.62 -20.13 1.12
N CYS A 125 22.74 -19.89 2.41
CA CYS A 125 23.73 -20.55 3.26
C CYS A 125 23.34 -22.02 3.45
N GLN A 126 24.33 -22.91 3.33
CA GLN A 126 24.14 -24.31 3.70
C GLN A 126 24.06 -24.41 5.24
N PRO A 127 23.07 -25.13 5.82
CA PRO A 127 22.81 -25.10 7.26
C PRO A 127 24.00 -25.56 8.12
N ASP A 128 24.76 -26.54 7.63
CA ASP A 128 25.99 -27.05 8.25
C ASP A 128 27.04 -25.94 8.51
N ARG A 129 27.11 -24.93 7.64
CA ARG A 129 28.04 -23.80 7.77
C ARG A 129 27.58 -22.72 8.76
N VAL A 130 26.28 -22.69 9.09
CA VAL A 130 25.66 -21.63 9.91
C VAL A 130 24.93 -22.21 11.14
N GLY A 131 25.51 -23.26 11.73
CA GLY A 131 25.03 -23.83 12.99
C GLY A 131 23.68 -24.55 12.91
N GLY A 132 23.25 -24.96 11.72
CA GLY A 132 22.00 -25.69 11.44
C GLY A 132 20.80 -24.80 11.12
N VAL A 133 21.00 -23.49 10.93
CA VAL A 133 19.92 -22.52 10.63
C VAL A 133 19.68 -22.43 9.11
N ASN A 134 18.43 -22.58 8.66
CA ASN A 134 18.00 -22.31 7.29
C ASN A 134 17.47 -20.87 7.15
N GLY A 135 17.33 -20.40 5.91
CA GLY A 135 16.77 -19.07 5.62
C GLY A 135 17.79 -17.92 5.74
N LEU A 136 19.08 -18.24 5.72
CA LEU A 136 20.15 -17.24 5.75
C LEU A 136 20.79 -17.07 4.37
N TYR A 137 21.16 -15.83 4.02
CA TYR A 137 21.88 -15.52 2.78
C TYR A 137 23.26 -14.93 3.02
N ASP A 138 24.20 -15.31 2.17
CA ASP A 138 25.44 -14.58 1.92
C ASP A 138 25.25 -13.66 0.71
N ILE A 139 25.58 -12.38 0.88
CA ILE A 139 25.42 -11.35 -0.15
C ILE A 139 26.81 -10.91 -0.63
N ALA A 140 27.09 -11.11 -1.91
CA ALA A 140 28.31 -10.65 -2.56
C ALA A 140 28.03 -9.40 -3.41
N ILE A 141 28.84 -8.36 -3.27
CA ILE A 141 28.64 -7.06 -3.94
C ILE A 141 29.82 -6.77 -4.86
N HIS A 142 29.53 -6.45 -6.12
CA HIS A 142 30.48 -5.86 -7.06
C HIS A 142 30.31 -4.33 -7.07
N VAL A 143 31.36 -3.62 -6.68
CA VAL A 143 31.46 -2.15 -6.72
C VAL A 143 32.45 -1.79 -7.84
N PRO A 144 32.12 -0.84 -8.73
CA PRO A 144 33.04 -0.42 -9.79
C PRO A 144 34.25 0.33 -9.19
N GLU A 145 35.44 0.09 -9.77
CA GLU A 145 36.71 0.65 -9.28
C GLU A 145 36.90 2.15 -9.60
N GLN A 146 36.21 2.66 -10.62
CA GLN A 146 36.32 4.06 -11.08
C GLN A 146 35.02 4.84 -10.82
N ALA A 147 35.15 6.06 -10.29
CA ALA A 147 34.06 7.00 -10.20
C ALA A 147 33.55 7.34 -11.61
N ASP A 148 32.34 6.89 -11.93
CA ASP A 148 31.68 7.09 -13.23
C ASP A 148 31.35 8.59 -13.43
N PRO A 149 31.81 9.24 -14.52
CA PRO A 149 31.45 10.63 -14.81
C PRO A 149 29.96 10.83 -15.14
N CYS A 150 29.23 9.76 -15.48
CA CYS A 150 27.80 9.82 -15.83
C CYS A 150 26.89 9.81 -14.59
N CYS A 151 27.47 9.50 -13.43
CA CYS A 151 26.77 9.41 -12.17
C CYS A 151 27.40 10.40 -11.22
N THR A 152 26.62 11.36 -10.71
CA THR A 152 27.00 12.17 -9.56
C THR A 152 27.04 11.26 -8.32
N HIS A 153 28.00 10.33 -8.27
CA HIS A 153 28.21 9.49 -7.11
C HIS A 153 28.79 10.38 -6.02
N ALA A 154 28.03 10.59 -4.95
CA ALA A 154 28.67 10.75 -3.66
C ALA A 154 29.57 9.52 -3.48
N THR A 155 30.87 9.72 -3.30
CA THR A 155 31.84 8.65 -3.06
C THR A 155 31.44 7.93 -1.78
N TYR A 156 30.71 6.82 -1.90
CA TYR A 156 30.27 6.05 -0.74
C TYR A 156 31.44 5.25 -0.19
N ARG A 157 31.64 5.31 1.11
CA ARG A 157 32.60 4.41 1.76
C ARG A 157 32.07 2.97 1.71
N PRO A 158 32.95 1.95 1.67
CA PRO A 158 32.55 0.54 1.69
C PRO A 158 31.48 0.21 2.75
N GLU A 159 31.61 0.76 3.97
CA GLU A 159 30.66 0.48 5.06
C GLU A 159 29.26 1.06 4.78
N GLN A 160 29.19 2.19 4.06
CA GLN A 160 27.92 2.81 3.67
C GLN A 160 27.20 1.98 2.60
N ILE A 161 27.94 1.37 1.67
CA ILE A 161 27.38 0.47 0.66
C ILE A 161 26.79 -0.77 1.33
N VAL A 162 27.58 -1.44 2.19
CA VAL A 162 27.12 -2.61 2.95
C VAL A 162 25.88 -2.28 3.80
N ARG A 163 25.89 -1.14 4.50
CA ARG A 163 24.74 -0.67 5.27
C ARG A 163 23.50 -0.47 4.39
N ARG A 164 23.63 0.17 3.23
CA ARG A 164 22.51 0.40 2.31
C ARG A 164 21.95 -0.89 1.72
N VAL A 165 22.81 -1.84 1.37
CA VAL A 165 22.38 -3.17 0.92
C VAL A 165 21.59 -3.86 2.03
N ARG A 166 22.12 -3.87 3.27
CA ARG A 166 21.43 -4.43 4.43
C ARG A 166 20.10 -3.74 4.70
N ASP A 167 20.05 -2.42 4.72
CA ASP A 167 18.82 -1.63 4.93
C ASP A 167 17.78 -1.93 3.85
N THR A 168 18.21 -2.09 2.59
CA THR A 168 17.32 -2.43 1.47
C THR A 168 16.75 -3.83 1.61
N TYR A 169 17.59 -4.82 1.91
CA TYR A 169 17.17 -6.20 2.14
C TYR A 169 16.22 -6.29 3.35
N THR A 170 16.61 -5.76 4.51
CA THR A 170 15.81 -5.89 5.74
C THR A 170 14.43 -5.27 5.59
N ALA A 171 14.28 -4.20 4.81
CA ALA A 171 12.99 -3.59 4.52
C ALA A 171 12.06 -4.42 3.61
N HIS A 172 12.57 -5.47 2.94
CA HIS A 172 11.83 -6.30 1.98
C HIS A 172 11.99 -7.80 2.22
N ARG A 173 12.70 -8.22 3.26
CA ARG A 173 12.98 -9.62 3.55
C ARG A 173 11.69 -10.43 3.72
N ALA A 174 11.72 -11.69 3.34
CA ALA A 174 10.66 -12.63 3.66
C ALA A 174 10.64 -12.94 5.17
N LEU A 175 9.51 -13.46 5.65
CA LEU A 175 9.37 -13.98 7.01
C LEU A 175 10.34 -15.14 7.25
N ASP A 176 10.94 -15.16 8.44
CA ASP A 176 11.94 -16.15 8.85
C ASP A 176 13.18 -16.27 7.93
N GLU A 177 13.46 -15.22 7.15
CA GLU A 177 14.70 -15.09 6.39
C GLU A 177 15.53 -13.89 6.87
N ASP A 178 16.86 -14.02 6.85
CA ASP A 178 17.78 -12.98 7.29
C ASP A 178 19.16 -13.08 6.61
N VAL A 179 20.03 -12.11 6.86
CA VAL A 179 21.39 -12.09 6.30
C VAL A 179 22.39 -12.76 7.25
N ASN A 180 23.25 -13.62 6.71
CA ASN A 180 24.45 -14.11 7.39
C ASN A 180 25.61 -13.13 7.20
N SER A 181 26.04 -12.90 5.96
CA SER A 181 27.16 -12.01 5.65
C SER A 181 26.89 -11.12 4.43
N ILE A 182 27.58 -9.97 4.37
CA ILE A 182 27.56 -9.05 3.23
C ILE A 182 29.01 -8.64 2.95
N ASN A 183 29.53 -9.05 1.81
CA ASN A 183 30.93 -8.88 1.44
C ASN A 183 31.06 -8.14 0.11
N ILE A 184 31.92 -7.13 0.07
CA ILE A 184 32.34 -6.52 -1.19
C ILE A 184 33.44 -7.40 -1.79
N LEU A 185 33.29 -7.79 -3.05
CA LEU A 185 34.22 -8.67 -3.73
C LEU A 185 35.56 -7.96 -3.98
N SER A 186 36.65 -8.69 -3.78
CA SER A 186 37.99 -8.23 -4.13
C SER A 186 38.23 -8.41 -5.63
N LEU A 187 38.64 -7.34 -6.32
CA LEU A 187 38.91 -7.40 -7.76
C LEU A 187 40.32 -7.96 -8.02
N ILE A 188 40.40 -9.01 -8.83
CA ILE A 188 41.66 -9.59 -9.31
C ILE A 188 41.87 -9.13 -10.75
N GLY A 189 42.86 -8.27 -10.95
CA GLY A 189 43.26 -7.81 -12.28
C GLY A 189 43.60 -8.99 -13.18
N THR A 190 43.04 -9.00 -14.38
CA THR A 190 43.17 -10.08 -15.36
C THR A 190 43.64 -9.49 -16.68
N ARG A 191 44.77 -9.97 -17.20
CA ARG A 191 45.32 -9.51 -18.48
C ARG A 191 45.13 -10.61 -19.52
N VAL A 192 44.45 -10.29 -20.61
CA VAL A 192 44.17 -11.22 -21.70
C VAL A 192 45.02 -10.82 -22.89
N ALA A 193 45.86 -11.73 -23.38
CA ALA A 193 46.66 -11.54 -24.59
C ALA A 193 46.25 -12.54 -25.66
N ALA A 194 46.17 -12.09 -26.92
CA ALA A 194 45.77 -12.93 -28.03
C ALA A 194 46.17 -12.29 -29.37
N ARG A 195 46.25 -13.11 -30.41
CA ARG A 195 46.37 -12.67 -31.81
C ARG A 195 45.01 -12.77 -32.48
N VAL A 196 44.46 -11.64 -32.92
CA VAL A 196 43.12 -11.55 -33.52
C VAL A 196 43.21 -11.11 -34.97
N GLN A 197 42.65 -11.91 -35.86
CA GLN A 197 42.47 -11.54 -37.26
C GLN A 197 41.19 -10.73 -37.41
N MET A 198 41.28 -9.55 -38.02
CA MET A 198 40.14 -8.66 -38.23
C MET A 198 39.70 -8.64 -39.70
N GLY A 199 38.42 -8.33 -39.94
CA GLY A 199 37.89 -8.13 -41.29
C GLY A 199 38.44 -6.86 -41.97
N ASP A 200 38.39 -6.85 -43.30
CA ASP A 200 39.07 -5.82 -44.12
C ASP A 200 38.54 -4.39 -43.90
N HIS A 201 37.25 -4.25 -43.58
CA HIS A 201 36.58 -2.94 -43.41
C HIS A 201 36.31 -2.58 -41.94
N VAL A 202 36.94 -3.26 -41.00
CA VAL A 202 36.74 -3.02 -39.56
C VAL A 202 37.72 -1.96 -39.06
N ASP A 203 37.25 -1.01 -38.25
CA ASP A 203 38.09 -0.05 -37.52
C ASP A 203 38.79 -0.76 -36.35
N ALA A 204 40.13 -0.70 -36.32
CA ALA A 204 40.95 -1.39 -35.33
C ALA A 204 40.70 -0.90 -33.90
N SER A 205 40.55 0.42 -33.69
CA SER A 205 40.27 0.98 -32.38
C SER A 205 38.87 0.59 -31.88
N LEU A 206 37.88 0.53 -32.77
CA LEU A 206 36.54 0.07 -32.43
C LEU A 206 36.51 -1.43 -32.09
N LEU A 207 37.20 -2.26 -32.86
CA LEU A 207 37.31 -3.69 -32.58
C LEU A 207 38.00 -3.94 -31.24
N GLN A 208 39.11 -3.24 -30.98
CA GLN A 208 39.82 -3.31 -29.71
C GLN A 208 38.89 -2.96 -28.54
N ALA A 209 38.16 -1.84 -28.63
CA ALA A 209 37.20 -1.43 -27.60
C ALA A 209 36.08 -2.45 -27.38
N ARG A 210 35.55 -3.05 -28.46
CA ARG A 210 34.52 -4.11 -28.37
C ARG A 210 35.04 -5.36 -27.68
N LEU A 211 36.24 -5.83 -28.03
CA LEU A 211 36.85 -7.00 -27.38
C LEU A 211 37.08 -6.76 -25.89
N LEU A 212 37.66 -5.61 -25.52
CA LEU A 212 37.86 -5.24 -24.12
C LEU A 212 36.52 -5.14 -23.37
N PHE A 213 35.50 -4.53 -23.98
CA PHE A 213 34.16 -4.43 -23.38
C PHE A 213 33.51 -5.81 -23.18
N THR A 214 33.47 -6.64 -24.21
CA THR A 214 32.82 -7.95 -24.16
C THR A 214 33.51 -8.89 -23.17
N ILE A 215 34.85 -8.94 -23.16
CA ILE A 215 35.62 -9.71 -22.17
C ILE A 215 35.38 -9.15 -20.77
N GLY A 216 35.46 -7.83 -20.60
CA GLY A 216 35.23 -7.18 -19.31
C GLY A 216 33.85 -7.48 -18.73
N LEU A 217 32.81 -7.41 -19.56
CA LEU A 217 31.43 -7.73 -19.17
C LEU A 217 31.24 -9.22 -18.85
N PHE A 218 31.99 -10.12 -19.50
CA PHE A 218 31.94 -11.55 -19.17
C PHE A 218 32.62 -11.86 -17.84
N LEU A 219 33.79 -11.26 -17.56
CA LEU A 219 34.52 -11.47 -16.31
C LEU A 219 33.82 -10.82 -15.10
N ALA A 220 33.29 -9.61 -15.29
CA ALA A 220 32.60 -8.83 -14.27
C ALA A 220 31.22 -8.38 -14.80
N PRO A 221 30.21 -9.26 -14.77
CA PRO A 221 28.92 -8.98 -15.39
C PRO A 221 28.19 -7.84 -14.69
N GLU A 222 27.63 -6.96 -15.52
CA GLU A 222 26.80 -5.83 -15.09
C GLU A 222 25.46 -5.87 -15.85
N PRO A 223 24.32 -6.04 -15.17
CA PRO A 223 23.03 -6.21 -15.84
C PRO A 223 22.60 -4.97 -16.65
N LYS A 224 22.19 -5.19 -17.90
CA LYS A 224 21.61 -4.13 -18.74
C LYS A 224 20.18 -3.82 -18.32
N ARG A 225 19.79 -2.55 -18.47
CA ARG A 225 18.44 -2.06 -18.15
C ARG A 225 17.66 -1.62 -19.39
N THR A 226 16.34 -1.67 -19.29
CA THR A 226 15.39 -1.24 -20.35
C THR A 226 14.30 -0.33 -19.79
N THR A 227 13.62 0.40 -20.68
CA THR A 227 12.53 1.34 -20.33
C THR A 227 11.17 0.65 -20.27
N LEU A 228 10.14 1.32 -19.73
CA LEU A 228 8.77 0.83 -19.81
C LEU A 228 8.29 0.81 -21.26
N ALA A 229 8.61 1.83 -22.04
CA ALA A 229 8.29 1.89 -23.47
C ALA A 229 8.82 0.67 -24.24
N THR A 230 10.03 0.20 -23.92
CA THR A 230 10.59 -1.03 -24.52
C THR A 230 9.78 -2.28 -24.14
N GLN A 231 9.34 -2.39 -22.88
CA GLN A 231 8.53 -3.53 -22.44
C GLN A 231 7.15 -3.54 -23.12
N LEU A 232 6.52 -2.37 -23.25
CA LEU A 232 5.23 -2.22 -23.95
C LEU A 232 5.35 -2.50 -25.45
N ALA A 233 6.41 -2.00 -26.11
CA ALA A 233 6.67 -2.27 -27.52
C ALA A 233 6.95 -3.76 -27.80
N ALA A 234 7.46 -4.49 -26.81
CA ALA A 234 7.63 -5.95 -26.88
C ALA A 234 6.31 -6.72 -26.67
N GLY A 235 5.17 -6.04 -26.51
CA GLY A 235 3.85 -6.66 -26.35
C GLY A 235 3.60 -7.24 -24.96
N LYS A 236 4.42 -6.92 -23.96
CA LYS A 236 4.21 -7.41 -22.59
C LYS A 236 2.97 -6.80 -21.97
N THR A 237 2.19 -7.63 -21.30
CA THR A 237 1.05 -7.23 -20.50
C THR A 237 1.48 -6.48 -19.24
N THR A 238 0.58 -5.69 -18.66
CA THR A 238 0.84 -5.01 -17.38
C THR A 238 1.20 -5.99 -16.25
N ALA A 239 0.62 -7.19 -16.24
CA ALA A 239 0.95 -8.22 -15.25
C ALA A 239 2.40 -8.72 -15.41
N GLU A 240 2.85 -8.99 -16.64
CA GLU A 240 4.24 -9.42 -16.91
C GLU A 240 5.26 -8.32 -16.62
N ILE A 241 4.90 -7.05 -16.81
CA ILE A 241 5.78 -5.90 -16.53
C ILE A 241 6.02 -5.74 -15.02
N PHE A 242 4.99 -5.99 -14.22
CA PHE A 242 5.04 -5.86 -12.75
C PHE A 242 5.26 -7.20 -12.03
N ASP A 243 5.72 -8.23 -12.75
CA ASP A 243 6.12 -9.49 -12.11
C ASP A 243 7.41 -9.28 -11.30
N GLY A 244 7.29 -9.33 -9.98
CA GLY A 244 8.37 -9.04 -9.04
C GLY A 244 8.34 -7.60 -8.47
N PRO A 245 9.49 -7.10 -7.97
CA PRO A 245 9.54 -5.84 -7.22
C PRO A 245 9.34 -4.63 -8.12
N LEU A 246 8.75 -3.56 -7.56
CA LEU A 246 8.61 -2.29 -8.27
C LEU A 246 9.99 -1.69 -8.61
N MET A 247 10.34 -1.75 -9.89
CA MET A 247 11.56 -1.17 -10.47
C MET A 247 11.39 0.35 -10.65
N LEU A 248 12.42 1.13 -10.31
CA LEU A 248 12.42 2.59 -10.43
C LEU A 248 13.47 3.11 -11.42
N ARG A 249 14.52 2.32 -11.70
CA ARG A 249 15.70 2.72 -12.47
C ARG A 249 15.92 1.90 -13.75
N GLY A 250 14.86 1.33 -14.29
CA GLY A 250 14.87 0.50 -15.50
C GLY A 250 14.69 -0.99 -15.18
N PHE A 251 14.11 -1.73 -16.12
CA PHE A 251 13.84 -3.17 -15.96
C PHE A 251 15.08 -4.01 -16.28
N ILE A 252 15.28 -5.08 -15.50
CA ILE A 252 16.37 -6.04 -15.65
C ILE A 252 15.75 -7.41 -15.96
N ALA A 253 16.04 -7.95 -17.13
CA ALA A 253 15.56 -9.27 -17.57
C ALA A 253 16.34 -10.41 -16.88
N ASP A 254 15.76 -11.61 -16.83
CA ASP A 254 16.36 -12.78 -16.16
C ASP A 254 17.71 -13.19 -16.75
N ASP A 255 17.86 -13.10 -18.07
CA ASP A 255 19.11 -13.41 -18.79
C ASP A 255 20.27 -12.48 -18.41
N GLN A 256 19.97 -11.30 -17.87
CA GLN A 256 20.96 -10.34 -17.38
C GLN A 256 21.44 -10.67 -15.96
N LEU A 257 20.77 -11.57 -15.23
CA LEU A 257 21.10 -11.95 -13.86
C LEU A 257 22.00 -13.19 -13.82
N THR A 258 23.19 -13.08 -14.40
CA THR A 258 24.17 -14.19 -14.43
C THR A 258 24.67 -14.57 -13.03
N PRO A 259 24.99 -15.87 -12.80
CA PRO A 259 25.54 -16.34 -11.52
C PRO A 259 26.97 -15.83 -11.31
N LEU A 260 27.43 -15.82 -10.05
CA LEU A 260 28.81 -15.51 -9.72
C LEU A 260 29.69 -16.71 -10.12
N LEU A 261 30.65 -16.48 -11.00
CA LEU A 261 31.53 -17.53 -11.51
C LEU A 261 32.59 -17.91 -10.48
N THR A 262 32.72 -19.20 -10.19
CA THR A 262 33.79 -19.76 -9.33
C THR A 262 34.96 -20.31 -10.14
N ALA A 263 34.77 -20.51 -11.44
CA ALA A 263 35.79 -20.96 -12.37
C ALA A 263 35.44 -20.51 -13.80
N ILE A 264 36.45 -20.21 -14.61
CA ILE A 264 36.30 -19.73 -15.98
C ILE A 264 37.16 -20.55 -16.94
N PRO A 265 36.57 -21.39 -17.80
CA PRO A 265 37.30 -22.05 -18.87
C PRO A 265 37.87 -21.03 -19.86
N VAL A 266 39.16 -21.14 -20.20
CA VAL A 266 39.80 -20.24 -21.18
C VAL A 266 39.11 -20.33 -22.55
N ASP A 267 38.60 -21.51 -22.91
CA ASP A 267 37.86 -21.73 -24.15
C ASP A 267 36.56 -20.90 -24.24
N SER A 268 35.97 -20.53 -23.11
CA SER A 268 34.81 -19.62 -23.09
C SER A 268 35.21 -18.20 -23.49
N LEU A 269 36.39 -17.72 -23.08
CA LEU A 269 36.93 -16.45 -23.54
C LEU A 269 37.28 -16.51 -25.03
N LEU A 270 37.84 -17.63 -25.50
CA LEU A 270 38.13 -17.83 -26.91
C LEU A 270 36.86 -17.73 -27.78
N ARG A 271 35.79 -18.44 -27.40
CA ARG A 271 34.49 -18.39 -28.08
C ARG A 271 33.91 -16.98 -28.07
N LEU A 272 33.92 -16.33 -26.91
CA LEU A 272 33.44 -14.96 -26.75
C LEU A 272 34.16 -13.96 -27.67
N MET A 273 35.48 -14.08 -27.77
CA MET A 273 36.29 -13.25 -28.67
C MET A 273 35.98 -13.55 -30.13
N ALA A 274 35.83 -14.83 -30.49
CA ALA A 274 35.50 -15.25 -31.86
C ALA A 274 34.09 -14.79 -32.31
N GLU A 275 33.12 -14.75 -31.39
CA GLU A 275 31.74 -14.28 -31.64
C GLU A 275 31.64 -12.74 -31.74
N THR A 276 32.68 -12.00 -31.35
CA THR A 276 32.67 -10.54 -31.39
C THR A 276 32.67 -10.04 -32.83
N THR A 277 31.68 -9.19 -33.17
CA THR A 277 31.50 -8.68 -34.53
C THR A 277 32.74 -7.95 -35.06
N GLY A 278 33.32 -8.47 -36.14
CA GLY A 278 34.52 -7.94 -36.79
C GLY A 278 35.77 -8.82 -36.64
N VAL A 279 35.69 -9.88 -35.83
CA VAL A 279 36.72 -10.91 -35.69
C VAL A 279 36.55 -12.00 -36.75
N VAL A 280 37.66 -12.44 -37.35
CA VAL A 280 37.73 -13.55 -38.31
C VAL A 280 38.26 -14.81 -37.64
N SER A 281 39.33 -14.68 -36.83
CA SER A 281 39.91 -15.78 -36.06
C SER A 281 40.67 -15.26 -34.85
N VAL A 282 40.79 -16.08 -33.82
CA VAL A 282 41.57 -15.79 -32.60
C VAL A 282 42.59 -16.91 -32.40
N GLY A 283 43.84 -16.56 -32.14
CA GLY A 283 44.93 -17.50 -31.92
C GLY A 283 45.84 -17.08 -30.77
N GLY A 284 46.51 -18.05 -30.15
CA GLY A 284 47.48 -17.80 -29.08
C GLY A 284 46.89 -17.08 -27.86
N LEU A 285 45.66 -17.42 -27.48
CA LEU A 285 45.00 -16.85 -26.30
C LEU A 285 45.74 -17.28 -25.02
N THR A 286 46.17 -16.30 -24.24
CA THR A 286 46.74 -16.49 -22.92
C THR A 286 46.12 -15.52 -21.91
N VAL A 287 45.98 -15.96 -20.67
CA VAL A 287 45.39 -15.16 -19.58
C VAL A 287 46.32 -15.18 -18.37
N THR A 288 46.61 -14.02 -17.81
CA THR A 288 47.38 -13.88 -16.57
C THR A 288 46.58 -13.13 -15.52
N LEU A 289 46.75 -13.50 -14.25
CA LEU A 289 46.09 -12.86 -13.11
C LEU A 289 47.10 -12.07 -12.28
N SER A 290 46.68 -10.93 -11.74
CA SER A 290 47.49 -10.13 -10.82
C SER A 290 47.79 -10.93 -9.54
N GLY A 291 49.08 -11.16 -9.28
CA GLY A 291 49.55 -11.93 -8.13
C GLY A 291 49.62 -13.45 -8.35
N ASP A 292 49.25 -13.94 -9.54
CA ASP A 292 49.49 -15.32 -9.96
C ASP A 292 50.64 -15.36 -10.98
N ALA A 293 51.55 -16.33 -10.83
CA ALA A 293 52.64 -16.54 -11.79
C ALA A 293 52.20 -17.43 -12.96
N HIS A 294 51.09 -18.17 -12.81
CA HIS A 294 50.59 -19.07 -13.86
C HIS A 294 49.99 -18.30 -15.02
N THR A 295 50.28 -18.76 -16.24
CA THR A 295 49.67 -18.25 -17.47
C THR A 295 48.73 -19.31 -18.01
N TYR A 296 47.44 -19.01 -18.01
CA TYR A 296 46.40 -19.93 -18.43
C TYR A 296 46.28 -19.94 -19.96
N ILE A 297 46.17 -21.13 -20.55
CA ILE A 297 46.04 -21.35 -22.00
C ILE A 297 44.75 -22.07 -22.38
N ALA A 298 44.46 -22.16 -23.69
CA ALA A 298 43.29 -22.91 -24.20
C ALA A 298 43.27 -24.36 -23.67
N GLY A 299 42.08 -24.84 -23.30
CA GLY A 299 41.88 -26.11 -22.59
C GLY A 299 42.03 -26.06 -21.05
N GLU A 300 42.58 -24.98 -20.49
CA GLU A 300 42.68 -24.80 -19.03
C GLU A 300 41.48 -24.05 -18.43
N THR A 301 41.33 -24.15 -17.11
CA THR A 301 40.27 -23.47 -16.35
C THR A 301 40.91 -22.58 -15.29
N ILE A 302 40.51 -21.30 -15.29
CA ILE A 302 40.95 -20.29 -14.33
C ILE A 302 40.09 -20.42 -13.07
N PRO A 303 40.67 -20.77 -11.89
CA PRO A 303 39.93 -20.77 -10.63
C PRO A 303 39.69 -19.34 -10.15
N VAL A 304 38.49 -19.04 -9.67
CA VAL A 304 38.16 -17.74 -9.04
C VAL A 304 38.11 -17.93 -7.51
N PRO A 305 39.01 -17.30 -6.75
CA PRO A 305 39.00 -17.39 -5.29
C PRO A 305 37.68 -16.94 -4.67
N ALA A 306 37.27 -17.58 -3.57
CA ALA A 306 36.08 -17.19 -2.84
C ALA A 306 36.19 -15.75 -2.32
N GLY A 307 35.14 -14.96 -2.52
CA GLY A 307 35.13 -13.53 -2.15
C GLY A 307 35.84 -12.62 -3.15
N SER A 308 36.23 -13.13 -4.32
CA SER A 308 36.87 -12.36 -5.38
C SER A 308 36.05 -12.33 -6.68
N LEU A 309 36.39 -11.39 -7.56
CA LEU A 309 35.86 -11.26 -8.92
C LEU A 309 37.01 -10.95 -9.87
N LEU A 310 37.03 -11.55 -11.05
CA LEU A 310 38.01 -11.22 -12.08
C LEU A 310 37.62 -9.89 -12.76
N TRP A 311 38.60 -9.01 -12.95
CA TRP A 311 38.41 -7.72 -13.59
C TRP A 311 39.43 -7.53 -14.71
N LEU A 312 38.97 -7.17 -15.90
CA LEU A 312 39.85 -7.01 -17.06
C LEU A 312 40.71 -5.76 -16.91
N ASP A 313 42.03 -5.93 -16.97
CA ASP A 313 42.96 -4.83 -17.19
C ASP A 313 42.88 -4.37 -18.64
N THR A 314 42.43 -3.13 -18.84
CA THR A 314 42.21 -2.53 -20.17
C THR A 314 43.35 -1.61 -20.59
N ALA A 315 44.39 -1.45 -19.76
CA ALA A 315 45.50 -0.54 -20.04
C ALA A 315 46.38 -1.05 -21.19
N ALA A 316 46.73 -0.14 -22.10
CA ALA A 316 47.79 -0.38 -23.07
C ALA A 316 49.15 -0.55 -22.34
N ASN A 317 50.05 -1.28 -22.98
CA ASN A 317 51.45 -1.38 -22.55
C ASN A 317 52.14 -0.01 -22.61
N ALA A 318 53.31 0.12 -21.97
CA ALA A 318 54.07 1.36 -21.94
C ALA A 318 54.50 1.87 -23.34
N ASP A 319 54.59 0.97 -24.32
CA ASP A 319 54.88 1.26 -25.73
C ASP A 319 53.63 1.67 -26.55
N GLY A 320 52.44 1.72 -25.91
CA GLY A 320 51.16 2.01 -26.55
C GLY A 320 50.50 0.82 -27.23
N SER A 321 51.12 -0.36 -27.23
CA SER A 321 50.52 -1.59 -27.79
C SER A 321 49.50 -2.21 -26.83
N PHE A 322 48.53 -2.95 -27.37
CA PHE A 322 47.61 -3.75 -26.54
C PHE A 322 48.07 -5.22 -26.47
N PRO A 323 47.82 -5.91 -25.33
CA PRO A 323 48.06 -7.35 -25.22
C PRO A 323 47.28 -8.18 -26.26
N ILE A 324 46.08 -7.72 -26.61
CA ILE A 324 45.33 -8.25 -27.76
C ILE A 324 45.86 -7.55 -29.01
N GLN A 325 46.55 -8.29 -29.87
CA GLN A 325 47.15 -7.80 -31.10
C GLN A 325 46.24 -8.05 -32.30
N LEU A 326 45.95 -7.01 -33.07
CA LEU A 326 45.05 -7.06 -34.23
C LEU A 326 45.83 -7.16 -35.56
N TYR A 327 45.38 -8.01 -36.48
CA TYR A 327 46.01 -8.25 -37.78
C TYR A 327 45.01 -8.22 -38.93
N ARG A 328 45.40 -7.63 -40.06
CA ARG A 328 44.69 -7.69 -41.34
C ARG A 328 45.62 -8.28 -42.41
N GLY A 329 45.29 -9.47 -42.90
CA GLY A 329 46.28 -10.36 -43.50
C GLY A 329 47.48 -10.54 -42.57
N ASP A 330 48.67 -10.23 -43.08
CA ASP A 330 49.93 -10.25 -42.32
C ASP A 330 50.29 -8.90 -41.69
N VAL A 331 49.47 -7.87 -41.87
CA VAL A 331 49.76 -6.50 -41.42
C VAL A 331 49.21 -6.30 -40.00
N ALA A 332 50.11 -6.02 -39.05
CA ALA A 332 49.74 -5.61 -37.69
C ALA A 332 49.06 -4.24 -37.71
N CYS A 333 47.85 -4.16 -37.18
CA CYS A 333 47.08 -2.93 -37.06
C CYS A 333 47.24 -2.39 -35.64
N GLN A 334 47.78 -1.17 -35.50
CA GLN A 334 47.98 -0.52 -34.21
C GLN A 334 46.80 0.42 -33.91
N PRO A 335 45.88 0.07 -33.00
CA PRO A 335 44.79 0.96 -32.61
C PRO A 335 45.30 2.11 -31.74
N ASP A 336 44.77 3.32 -31.94
CA ASP A 336 45.09 4.48 -31.09
C ASP A 336 44.53 4.28 -29.66
N PRO A 337 45.37 4.20 -28.62
CA PRO A 337 44.92 3.98 -27.24
C PRO A 337 43.93 5.03 -26.74
N ARG A 338 44.07 6.30 -27.15
CA ARG A 338 43.15 7.38 -26.74
C ARG A 338 41.77 7.17 -27.33
N ARG A 339 41.70 6.83 -28.62
CA ARG A 339 40.44 6.50 -29.31
C ARG A 339 39.79 5.25 -28.70
N VAL A 340 40.56 4.22 -28.38
CA VAL A 340 40.06 3.00 -27.72
C VAL A 340 39.42 3.33 -26.38
N ALA A 341 40.09 4.14 -25.54
CA ALA A 341 39.57 4.54 -24.24
C ALA A 341 38.21 5.27 -24.34
N VAL A 342 38.06 6.20 -25.30
CA VAL A 342 36.80 6.93 -25.54
C VAL A 342 35.69 5.99 -25.99
N LEU A 343 35.98 5.08 -26.94
CA LEU A 343 34.99 4.12 -27.44
C LEU A 343 34.56 3.12 -26.36
N LEU A 344 35.52 2.62 -25.58
CA LEU A 344 35.26 1.72 -24.46
C LEU A 344 34.41 2.39 -23.38
N ALA A 345 34.72 3.65 -23.04
CA ALA A 345 33.90 4.43 -22.11
C ALA A 345 32.46 4.58 -22.63
N GLY A 346 32.26 4.88 -23.91
CA GLY A 346 30.93 4.96 -24.52
C GLY A 346 30.13 3.66 -24.43
N LEU A 347 30.77 2.50 -24.64
CA LEU A 347 30.14 1.19 -24.48
C LEU A 347 29.71 0.93 -23.04
N TRP A 348 30.57 1.24 -22.06
CA TRP A 348 30.22 1.12 -20.64
C TRP A 348 29.12 2.09 -20.21
N THR A 349 29.14 3.35 -20.68
CA THR A 349 28.07 4.33 -20.45
C THR A 349 26.73 3.81 -20.98
N ALA A 350 26.72 3.20 -22.17
CA ALA A 350 25.51 2.61 -22.74
C ALA A 350 25.01 1.40 -21.93
N GLN A 351 25.92 0.55 -21.44
CA GLN A 351 25.60 -0.62 -20.62
C GLN A 351 25.03 -0.24 -19.24
N ARG A 352 25.63 0.77 -18.60
CA ARG A 352 25.29 1.24 -17.24
C ARG A 352 24.13 2.22 -17.19
N ARG A 353 23.56 2.60 -18.34
CA ARG A 353 22.45 3.55 -18.42
C ARG A 353 21.28 3.11 -17.55
N THR A 354 20.77 4.05 -16.75
CA THR A 354 19.55 3.87 -15.95
C THR A 354 18.41 4.70 -16.54
N TYR A 355 17.18 4.31 -16.22
CA TYR A 355 15.97 4.94 -16.75
C TYR A 355 15.02 5.25 -15.60
N ALA A 356 14.65 6.51 -15.41
CA ALA A 356 13.69 6.88 -14.37
C ALA A 356 12.29 6.43 -14.80
N LEU A 357 11.78 5.35 -14.19
CA LEU A 357 10.51 4.74 -14.61
C LEU A 357 9.29 5.44 -14.01
N ARG A 358 9.44 6.25 -12.96
CA ARG A 358 8.30 6.92 -12.30
C ARG A 358 7.49 7.82 -13.25
N PRO A 359 8.10 8.72 -14.05
CA PRO A 359 7.36 9.49 -15.05
C PRO A 359 6.67 8.61 -16.08
N GLU A 360 7.34 7.54 -16.57
CA GLU A 360 6.74 6.60 -17.52
C GLU A 360 5.52 5.88 -16.93
N TYR A 361 5.55 5.53 -15.63
CA TYR A 361 4.40 4.96 -14.93
C TYR A 361 3.24 5.96 -14.75
N GLU A 362 3.55 7.19 -14.39
CA GLU A 362 2.55 8.25 -14.19
C GLU A 362 1.81 8.55 -15.50
N GLU A 363 2.50 8.49 -16.64
CA GLU A 363 1.91 8.67 -17.96
C GLU A 363 1.11 7.44 -18.40
N ALA A 364 1.70 6.24 -18.34
CA ALA A 364 1.08 5.02 -18.86
C ALA A 364 -0.08 4.49 -17.99
N TYR A 365 -0.06 4.77 -16.69
CA TYR A 365 -1.04 4.27 -15.72
C TYR A 365 -1.76 5.40 -14.95
N ALA A 366 -1.88 6.57 -15.58
CA ALA A 366 -2.65 7.67 -15.04
C ALA A 366 -4.11 7.24 -14.76
N PRO A 367 -4.69 7.64 -13.62
CA PRO A 367 -6.13 7.48 -13.40
C PRO A 367 -6.92 8.21 -14.51
N PRO A 368 -8.07 7.66 -14.95
CA PRO A 368 -8.91 8.37 -15.89
C PRO A 368 -9.47 9.65 -15.26
N THR A 369 -9.62 10.68 -16.09
CA THR A 369 -10.29 11.93 -15.71
C THR A 369 -11.74 11.89 -16.17
N GLY A 370 -12.64 12.40 -15.33
CA GLY A 370 -14.05 12.56 -15.66
C GLY A 370 -14.36 14.00 -16.05
N LYS A 371 -15.49 14.19 -16.71
CA LYS A 371 -16.10 15.50 -16.97
C LYS A 371 -17.05 15.81 -15.82
N PRO A 372 -16.81 16.88 -15.06
CA PRO A 372 -17.77 17.35 -14.07
C PRO A 372 -19.14 17.63 -14.68
N GLN A 373 -20.18 17.07 -14.07
CA GLN A 373 -21.58 17.27 -14.42
C GLN A 373 -22.40 17.43 -13.14
N ASP A 374 -23.45 18.25 -13.17
CA ASP A 374 -24.43 18.29 -12.10
C ASP A 374 -25.41 17.12 -12.27
N LEU A 375 -25.07 16.00 -11.66
CA LEU A 375 -25.88 14.78 -11.76
C LEU A 375 -27.20 14.88 -10.98
N SER A 376 -27.26 15.71 -9.95
CA SER A 376 -28.44 15.89 -9.09
C SER A 376 -29.50 16.80 -9.68
N ALA A 377 -29.14 17.70 -10.60
CA ALA A 377 -30.06 18.65 -11.19
C ALA A 377 -31.25 17.96 -11.86
N TYR A 378 -32.45 18.18 -11.33
CA TYR A 378 -33.69 17.66 -11.90
C TYR A 378 -34.59 18.81 -12.35
N TYR A 379 -35.17 18.69 -13.54
CA TYR A 379 -36.17 19.62 -14.07
C TYR A 379 -37.55 18.96 -14.03
N SER A 380 -38.45 19.49 -13.20
CA SER A 380 -39.77 18.88 -12.99
C SER A 380 -40.52 18.61 -14.29
N VAL A 381 -41.11 17.42 -14.40
CA VAL A 381 -41.98 17.03 -15.53
C VAL A 381 -43.16 17.98 -15.67
N GLN A 382 -43.64 18.59 -14.59
CA GLN A 382 -44.73 19.57 -14.60
C GLN A 382 -44.40 20.78 -15.49
N ASN A 383 -43.13 21.12 -15.64
CA ASN A 383 -42.71 22.22 -16.50
C ASN A 383 -42.83 21.90 -18.00
N GLN A 384 -42.91 20.63 -18.38
CA GLN A 384 -43.01 20.17 -19.76
C GLN A 384 -44.45 20.22 -20.29
N PHE A 385 -45.44 20.36 -19.39
CA PHE A 385 -46.83 20.43 -19.78
C PHE A 385 -47.16 21.73 -20.53
N PRO A 386 -48.10 21.67 -21.50
CA PRO A 386 -48.59 22.86 -22.18
C PRO A 386 -49.17 23.90 -21.21
N ASN A 387 -48.98 25.18 -21.52
CA ASN A 387 -49.40 26.31 -20.66
C ASN A 387 -50.89 26.28 -20.27
N VAL A 388 -51.75 25.67 -21.08
CA VAL A 388 -53.19 25.56 -20.78
C VAL A 388 -53.48 24.80 -19.48
N TYR A 389 -52.60 23.88 -19.07
CA TYR A 389 -52.73 23.13 -17.82
C TYR A 389 -52.44 24.02 -16.59
N GLY A 390 -51.65 25.08 -16.75
CA GLY A 390 -51.37 26.06 -15.69
C GLY A 390 -50.54 25.53 -14.51
N ILE A 391 -49.82 24.42 -14.71
CA ILE A 391 -49.03 23.75 -13.66
C ILE A 391 -47.52 24.01 -13.76
N ASN A 392 -47.04 24.37 -14.95
CA ASN A 392 -45.65 24.70 -15.24
C ASN A 392 -45.23 26.04 -14.63
N ALA A 393 -43.96 26.44 -14.83
CA ALA A 393 -43.41 27.69 -14.30
C ALA A 393 -44.15 28.98 -14.71
N TYR A 394 -44.95 28.97 -15.78
CA TYR A 394 -45.77 30.14 -16.16
C TYR A 394 -47.04 30.27 -15.30
N GLY A 395 -47.49 29.17 -14.69
CA GLY A 395 -48.65 29.14 -13.81
C GLY A 395 -49.97 29.53 -14.48
N LEU A 396 -50.92 29.95 -13.66
CA LEU A 396 -52.19 30.52 -14.09
C LEU A 396 -52.17 32.05 -13.93
N PRO A 397 -52.90 32.81 -14.77
CA PRO A 397 -53.09 34.23 -14.54
C PRO A 397 -53.77 34.51 -13.19
N GLU A 398 -53.41 35.61 -12.51
CA GLU A 398 -53.97 35.97 -11.20
C GLU A 398 -55.49 36.10 -11.20
N GLN A 399 -56.07 36.53 -12.33
CA GLN A 399 -57.51 36.66 -12.53
C GLN A 399 -58.26 35.33 -12.74
N ALA A 400 -57.57 34.19 -12.77
CA ALA A 400 -58.21 32.90 -12.91
C ALA A 400 -59.07 32.57 -11.66
N SER A 401 -60.17 31.85 -11.87
CA SER A 401 -61.10 31.56 -10.77
C SER A 401 -60.45 30.73 -9.65
N PRO A 402 -60.92 30.82 -8.39
CA PRO A 402 -60.43 29.97 -7.31
C PRO A 402 -60.57 28.47 -7.61
N ALA A 403 -61.64 28.08 -8.32
CA ALA A 403 -61.85 26.70 -8.76
C ALA A 403 -60.75 26.25 -9.74
N ARG A 404 -60.34 27.11 -10.69
CA ARG A 404 -59.28 26.79 -11.64
C ARG A 404 -57.92 26.64 -10.96
N HIS A 405 -57.61 27.52 -9.99
CA HIS A 405 -56.43 27.38 -9.15
C HIS A 405 -56.46 26.08 -8.32
N GLY A 406 -57.62 25.68 -7.79
CA GLY A 406 -57.81 24.41 -7.09
C GLY A 406 -57.54 23.20 -7.98
N GLN A 407 -58.06 23.18 -9.21
CA GLN A 407 -57.82 22.11 -10.19
C GLN A 407 -56.35 21.98 -10.57
N ALA A 408 -55.66 23.10 -10.83
CA ALA A 408 -54.23 23.08 -11.10
C ALA A 408 -53.45 22.49 -9.92
N LYS A 409 -53.77 22.92 -8.69
CA LYS A 409 -53.17 22.37 -7.46
C LYS A 409 -53.41 20.87 -7.29
N GLN A 410 -54.60 20.37 -7.61
CA GLN A 410 -54.92 18.94 -7.58
C GLN A 410 -54.05 18.14 -8.57
N LEU A 411 -53.92 18.63 -9.82
CA LEU A 411 -53.07 17.98 -10.82
C LEU A 411 -51.58 18.01 -10.43
N LYS A 412 -51.10 19.14 -9.90
CA LYS A 412 -49.73 19.23 -9.36
C LYS A 412 -49.52 18.20 -8.25
N GLY A 413 -50.47 18.10 -7.32
CA GLY A 413 -50.45 17.10 -6.25
C GLY A 413 -50.42 15.67 -6.77
N TYR A 414 -51.21 15.36 -7.81
CA TYR A 414 -51.21 14.07 -8.49
C TYR A 414 -49.85 13.73 -9.13
N LEU A 415 -49.14 14.73 -9.68
CA LEU A 415 -47.85 14.53 -10.34
C LEU A 415 -46.65 14.48 -9.38
N MET A 416 -46.78 14.98 -8.13
CA MET A 416 -45.67 15.03 -7.17
C MET A 416 -44.97 13.69 -6.90
N PRO A 417 -45.68 12.54 -6.76
CA PRO A 417 -45.00 11.26 -6.58
C PRO A 417 -44.08 10.89 -7.74
N PHE A 418 -44.46 11.21 -8.98
CA PHE A 418 -43.63 10.97 -10.17
C PHE A 418 -42.41 11.89 -10.17
N ASP A 419 -42.59 13.18 -9.85
CA ASP A 419 -41.48 14.12 -9.66
C ASP A 419 -40.53 13.65 -8.57
N GLN A 420 -41.03 13.14 -7.44
CA GLN A 420 -40.20 12.66 -6.35
C GLN A 420 -39.33 11.48 -6.79
N LEU A 421 -39.91 10.49 -7.49
CA LEU A 421 -39.17 9.33 -7.99
C LEU A 421 -38.05 9.74 -8.95
N MET A 422 -38.31 10.67 -9.86
CA MET A 422 -37.30 11.18 -10.80
C MET A 422 -36.23 12.01 -10.09
N ALA A 423 -36.63 12.87 -9.15
CA ALA A 423 -35.69 13.65 -8.35
C ALA A 423 -34.77 12.75 -7.52
N ASP A 424 -35.32 11.74 -6.85
CA ASP A 424 -34.55 10.80 -6.04
C ASP A 424 -33.60 9.95 -6.90
N TYR A 425 -34.00 9.60 -8.12
CA TYR A 425 -33.11 8.93 -9.08
C TYR A 425 -31.84 9.77 -9.36
N PHE A 426 -32.00 11.05 -9.68
CA PHE A 426 -30.86 11.94 -9.96
C PHE A 426 -30.02 12.20 -8.70
N SER A 427 -30.65 12.31 -7.52
CA SER A 427 -29.94 12.38 -6.24
C SER A 427 -29.11 11.12 -5.99
N GLN A 428 -29.67 9.94 -6.26
CA GLN A 428 -28.98 8.67 -6.16
C GLN A 428 -27.82 8.55 -7.17
N LEU A 429 -28.00 9.05 -8.38
CA LEU A 429 -26.96 9.08 -9.41
C LEU A 429 -25.76 9.92 -8.96
N ALA A 430 -26.01 11.13 -8.45
CA ALA A 430 -24.98 11.97 -7.84
C ALA A 430 -24.33 11.31 -6.60
N PHE A 431 -25.09 10.51 -5.87
CA PHE A 431 -24.63 9.79 -4.69
C PHE A 431 -23.78 8.54 -5.02
N LEU A 432 -23.75 8.04 -6.26
CA LEU A 432 -22.98 6.85 -6.63
C LEU A 432 -21.50 6.97 -6.26
N ARG A 433 -20.91 8.14 -6.42
CA ARG A 433 -19.56 8.45 -5.95
C ARG A 433 -19.39 8.12 -4.46
N ASN A 434 -20.35 8.45 -3.61
CA ASN A 434 -20.35 8.15 -2.17
C ASN A 434 -20.65 6.67 -1.89
N LEU A 435 -21.60 6.10 -2.62
CA LEU A 435 -22.02 4.73 -2.47
C LEU A 435 -20.91 3.73 -2.84
N PHE A 436 -20.25 3.90 -3.98
CA PHE A 436 -19.10 3.09 -4.41
C PHE A 436 -17.80 3.64 -3.83
N SER A 437 -17.77 3.81 -2.51
CA SER A 437 -16.57 4.21 -1.76
C SER A 437 -16.25 3.19 -0.68
N VAL A 438 -15.06 3.27 -0.10
CA VAL A 438 -14.69 2.46 1.07
C VAL A 438 -15.71 2.66 2.20
N ARG A 439 -16.25 3.86 2.38
CA ARG A 439 -17.27 4.12 3.41
C ARG A 439 -18.66 3.62 3.04
N THR A 440 -18.88 3.27 1.78
CA THR A 440 -20.17 2.84 1.24
C THR A 440 -21.34 3.77 1.59
N GLY A 441 -21.08 5.07 1.54
CA GLY A 441 -22.05 6.12 1.87
C GLY A 441 -21.46 7.28 2.69
N GLY A 442 -22.28 8.31 2.88
CA GLY A 442 -21.92 9.58 3.54
C GLY A 442 -22.48 9.75 4.96
N GLY A 443 -22.87 8.67 5.63
CA GLY A 443 -23.56 8.74 6.93
C GLY A 443 -24.12 7.37 7.34
N THR A 444 -25.41 7.32 7.67
CA THR A 444 -26.16 6.10 8.04
C THR A 444 -27.03 5.56 6.91
N THR A 445 -26.99 6.14 5.70
CA THR A 445 -27.87 5.77 4.57
C THR A 445 -27.09 5.28 3.34
N THR A 446 -27.77 4.56 2.47
CA THR A 446 -27.30 4.11 1.14
C THR A 446 -28.19 4.57 -0.02
N TYR A 447 -29.41 5.04 0.29
CA TYR A 447 -30.23 5.82 -0.61
C TYR A 447 -30.10 7.33 -0.36
N ALA A 448 -30.12 8.10 -1.44
CA ALA A 448 -30.15 9.55 -1.43
C ALA A 448 -31.44 10.05 -2.07
N THR A 449 -32.02 11.08 -1.46
CA THR A 449 -33.24 11.73 -1.92
C THR A 449 -33.01 13.24 -2.03
N GLN A 450 -33.91 13.96 -2.69
CA GLN A 450 -33.86 15.43 -2.73
C GLN A 450 -35.24 16.07 -2.58
N SER A 451 -35.28 17.27 -2.00
CA SER A 451 -36.52 18.01 -1.74
C SER A 451 -37.08 18.61 -3.04
N LEU A 452 -38.37 18.42 -3.28
CA LEU A 452 -39.07 19.04 -4.41
C LEU A 452 -39.34 20.54 -4.20
N ARG A 453 -39.12 21.08 -3.00
CA ARG A 453 -39.49 22.46 -2.61
C ARG A 453 -38.92 23.53 -3.56
N THR A 454 -37.73 23.32 -4.08
CA THR A 454 -37.03 24.24 -4.98
C THR A 454 -37.07 23.81 -6.45
N ILE A 455 -37.65 22.63 -6.75
CA ILE A 455 -37.65 22.02 -8.09
C ILE A 455 -39.02 22.18 -8.76
N VAL A 456 -40.09 21.90 -8.03
CA VAL A 456 -41.46 22.00 -8.53
C VAL A 456 -41.95 23.44 -8.35
N PRO A 457 -42.42 24.12 -9.40
CA PRO A 457 -42.90 25.50 -9.29
C PRO A 457 -44.08 25.60 -8.32
N ASP A 458 -44.16 26.66 -7.52
CA ASP A 458 -45.28 26.95 -6.59
C ASP A 458 -45.75 25.78 -5.71
N VAL A 459 -44.84 24.87 -5.35
CA VAL A 459 -45.19 23.63 -4.64
C VAL A 459 -45.45 23.82 -3.15
N ALA A 460 -44.96 24.92 -2.56
CA ALA A 460 -45.01 25.16 -1.11
C ALA A 460 -46.40 24.96 -0.47
N PRO A 461 -47.53 25.38 -1.06
CA PRO A 461 -48.87 25.17 -0.49
C PRO A 461 -49.35 23.71 -0.51
N LEU A 462 -48.68 22.83 -1.26
CA LEU A 462 -49.02 21.40 -1.39
C LEU A 462 -48.18 20.51 -0.48
N LEU A 463 -47.09 21.05 0.08
CA LEU A 463 -46.19 20.32 0.98
C LEU A 463 -46.63 20.52 2.43
N SER A 464 -46.61 19.43 3.19
CA SER A 464 -46.71 19.51 4.65
C SER A 464 -45.50 20.26 5.23
N PRO A 465 -45.63 20.99 6.35
CA PRO A 465 -44.49 21.64 7.01
C PRO A 465 -43.34 20.67 7.36
N ASP A 466 -43.64 19.41 7.63
CA ASP A 466 -42.71 18.34 7.98
C ASP A 466 -42.30 17.45 6.79
N TYR A 467 -42.63 17.82 5.55
CA TYR A 467 -42.40 17.01 4.35
C TYR A 467 -40.97 16.46 4.22
N GLU A 468 -39.94 17.30 4.45
CA GLU A 468 -38.54 16.87 4.32
C GLU A 468 -38.14 15.87 5.42
N ALA A 469 -38.64 16.06 6.64
CA ALA A 469 -38.46 15.11 7.73
C ALA A 469 -39.20 13.79 7.46
N GLY A 470 -40.41 13.86 6.91
CA GLY A 470 -41.18 12.71 6.47
C GLY A 470 -40.48 11.92 5.36
N LEU A 471 -39.94 12.60 4.34
CA LEU A 471 -39.17 11.97 3.26
C LEU A 471 -37.93 11.24 3.80
N ALA A 472 -37.18 11.88 4.69
CA ALA A 472 -36.03 11.25 5.36
C ALA A 472 -36.46 10.02 6.18
N SER A 473 -37.58 10.09 6.89
CA SER A 473 -38.11 8.98 7.68
C SER A 473 -38.54 7.79 6.82
N VAL A 474 -39.26 8.03 5.72
CA VAL A 474 -39.69 6.98 4.77
C VAL A 474 -38.47 6.32 4.12
N THR A 475 -37.49 7.12 3.71
CA THR A 475 -36.25 6.61 3.12
C THR A 475 -35.51 5.71 4.13
N ALA A 476 -35.29 6.20 5.35
CA ALA A 476 -34.60 5.45 6.40
C ALA A 476 -35.34 4.15 6.79
N ALA A 477 -36.67 4.14 6.78
CA ALA A 477 -37.46 2.94 7.07
C ALA A 477 -37.36 1.86 5.98
N SER A 478 -37.03 2.25 4.74
CA SER A 478 -36.96 1.36 3.58
C SER A 478 -35.54 1.01 3.13
N ASP A 479 -34.51 1.70 3.65
CA ASP A 479 -33.12 1.54 3.26
C ASP A 479 -32.47 0.30 3.92
N PRO A 480 -32.12 -0.76 3.16
CA PRO A 480 -31.45 -1.94 3.69
C PRO A 480 -29.95 -1.68 3.86
N VAL A 481 -29.60 -0.72 4.73
CA VAL A 481 -28.27 -0.13 4.85
C VAL A 481 -27.18 -1.20 5.03
N ALA A 482 -27.35 -2.10 6.00
CA ALA A 482 -26.32 -3.10 6.33
C ALA A 482 -26.08 -4.09 5.17
N GLU A 483 -27.16 -4.60 4.57
CA GLU A 483 -27.09 -5.54 3.45
C GLU A 483 -26.46 -4.89 2.21
N ARG A 484 -26.94 -3.70 1.85
CA ARG A 484 -26.46 -2.98 0.66
C ARG A 484 -25.00 -2.55 0.79
N ARG A 485 -24.59 -2.07 1.97
CA ARG A 485 -23.16 -1.80 2.27
C ARG A 485 -22.31 -3.06 2.13
N ALA A 486 -22.76 -4.17 2.72
CA ALA A 486 -22.03 -5.42 2.65
C ALA A 486 -21.84 -5.89 1.20
N ALA A 487 -22.89 -5.84 0.39
CA ALA A 487 -22.87 -6.22 -1.02
C ALA A 487 -21.94 -5.33 -1.87
N ILE A 488 -21.94 -4.01 -1.63
CA ILE A 488 -21.04 -3.09 -2.33
C ILE A 488 -19.58 -3.34 -1.94
N LEU A 489 -19.31 -3.56 -0.65
CA LEU A 489 -17.96 -3.90 -0.20
C LEU A 489 -17.48 -5.24 -0.78
N ASP A 490 -18.37 -6.22 -0.90
CA ASP A 490 -18.05 -7.50 -1.56
C ASP A 490 -17.72 -7.29 -3.04
N LEU A 491 -18.49 -6.47 -3.75
CA LEU A 491 -18.19 -6.10 -5.13
C LEU A 491 -16.80 -5.43 -5.21
N LEU A 492 -16.51 -4.44 -4.37
CA LEU A 492 -15.22 -3.73 -4.38
C LEU A 492 -14.05 -4.67 -4.06
N LEU A 493 -14.22 -5.61 -3.13
CA LEU A 493 -13.21 -6.62 -2.81
C LEU A 493 -13.02 -7.63 -3.95
N SER A 494 -14.09 -8.00 -4.66
CA SER A 494 -14.04 -8.94 -5.77
C SER A 494 -13.17 -8.45 -6.93
N LEU A 495 -13.01 -7.12 -7.10
CA LEU A 495 -12.08 -6.53 -8.07
C LEU A 495 -10.62 -6.96 -7.83
N TYR A 496 -10.30 -7.36 -6.61
CA TYR A 496 -8.97 -7.85 -6.21
C TYR A 496 -8.94 -9.37 -6.01
N GLY A 497 -10.02 -10.07 -6.32
CA GLY A 497 -10.17 -11.51 -6.01
C GLY A 497 -10.24 -11.80 -4.51
N GLU A 498 -10.57 -10.81 -3.68
CA GLU A 498 -10.60 -10.94 -2.23
C GLU A 498 -12.01 -11.16 -1.69
N SER A 499 -12.11 -11.91 -0.60
CA SER A 499 -13.35 -12.09 0.18
C SER A 499 -13.03 -12.24 1.66
N LEU A 500 -13.98 -11.89 2.53
CA LEU A 500 -13.81 -11.97 3.98
C LEU A 500 -15.03 -12.61 4.64
N ALA A 501 -14.75 -13.56 5.53
CA ALA A 501 -15.73 -14.08 6.48
C ALA A 501 -15.86 -13.16 7.70
N ALA A 502 -16.96 -13.32 8.45
CA ALA A 502 -17.17 -12.60 9.70
C ALA A 502 -16.03 -12.91 10.71
N PRO A 503 -15.50 -11.90 11.41
CA PRO A 503 -14.52 -12.13 12.46
C PRO A 503 -15.04 -13.09 13.54
N PRO A 504 -14.20 -13.99 14.08
CA PRO A 504 -14.64 -14.93 15.10
C PRO A 504 -15.05 -14.19 16.38
N GLN A 505 -16.25 -14.50 16.85
CA GLN A 505 -16.80 -13.98 18.11
C GLN A 505 -16.81 -15.12 19.14
N SER A 506 -16.40 -14.85 20.38
CA SER A 506 -16.56 -15.83 21.46
C SER A 506 -18.01 -15.75 21.96
N GLY A 507 -18.68 -16.90 22.10
CA GLY A 507 -20.15 -17.02 22.20
C GLY A 507 -20.86 -16.38 23.42
N CYS A 508 -20.16 -15.58 24.24
CA CYS A 508 -20.72 -14.93 25.43
C CYS A 508 -20.23 -13.47 25.56
N ASP A 509 -20.45 -12.67 24.53
CA ASP A 509 -20.37 -11.20 24.61
C ASP A 509 -21.73 -10.64 25.09
N CYS A 510 -22.03 -10.86 26.37
CA CYS A 510 -22.94 -9.99 27.09
C CYS A 510 -22.14 -8.80 27.62
N GLY A 511 -22.24 -7.67 26.93
CA GLY A 511 -21.81 -6.36 27.43
C GLY A 511 -20.52 -5.82 26.83
N ASN A 512 -20.60 -5.35 25.59
CA ASN A 512 -20.11 -4.03 25.19
C ASN A 512 -21.03 -3.58 24.07
N GLY A 513 -21.79 -2.51 24.34
CA GLY A 513 -23.00 -2.15 23.64
C GLY A 513 -22.86 -1.97 22.14
N ASP A 514 -24.03 -1.93 21.52
CA ASP A 514 -24.35 -1.61 20.13
C ASP A 514 -23.83 -0.23 19.63
N ASP A 515 -22.72 0.28 20.18
CA ASP A 515 -22.15 1.60 19.94
C ASP A 515 -21.01 1.57 18.89
N ALA A 516 -21.12 0.69 17.88
CA ALA A 516 -20.33 0.79 16.66
C ALA A 516 -21.28 0.92 15.47
N ASP A 517 -21.25 2.08 14.79
CA ASP A 517 -22.12 2.41 13.65
C ASP A 517 -22.13 1.33 12.54
N ASP A 518 -21.06 0.53 12.41
CA ASP A 518 -20.91 -0.52 11.41
C ASP A 518 -20.60 -1.91 12.02
N PRO A 519 -21.24 -3.00 11.52
CA PRO A 519 -20.96 -4.38 11.93
C PRO A 519 -19.47 -4.75 11.81
N PRO A 520 -18.93 -5.66 12.65
CA PRO A 520 -17.51 -6.06 12.61
C PRO A 520 -17.01 -6.49 11.22
N LEU A 521 -17.83 -7.20 10.45
CA LEU A 521 -17.49 -7.64 9.09
C LEU A 521 -17.36 -6.45 8.12
N VAL A 522 -18.27 -5.47 8.19
CA VAL A 522 -18.21 -4.25 7.38
C VAL A 522 -16.90 -3.52 7.66
N ARG A 523 -16.55 -3.30 8.94
CA ARG A 523 -15.28 -2.66 9.32
C ARG A 523 -14.06 -3.43 8.83
N ALA A 524 -14.07 -4.77 8.88
CA ALA A 524 -12.98 -5.59 8.36
C ALA A 524 -12.83 -5.43 6.83
N LYS A 525 -13.94 -5.47 6.07
CA LYS A 525 -13.96 -5.25 4.62
C LYS A 525 -13.43 -3.86 4.25
N GLN A 526 -13.89 -2.81 4.95
CA GLN A 526 -13.39 -1.44 4.78
C GLN A 526 -11.89 -1.35 5.06
N ALA A 527 -11.42 -1.95 6.16
CA ALA A 527 -10.01 -1.95 6.53
C ALA A 527 -9.14 -2.67 5.49
N LEU A 528 -9.63 -3.79 4.93
CA LEU A 528 -8.94 -4.49 3.84
C LEU A 528 -8.85 -3.64 2.59
N LEU A 529 -9.93 -2.97 2.17
CA LEU A 529 -9.91 -2.06 1.01
C LEU A 529 -8.93 -0.89 1.18
N VAL A 530 -8.78 -0.35 2.39
CA VAL A 530 -7.80 0.73 2.67
C VAL A 530 -6.36 0.21 2.66
N ARG A 531 -6.17 -1.02 3.18
CA ARG A 531 -4.86 -1.65 3.38
C ARG A 531 -4.57 -2.74 2.35
N MET A 532 -5.23 -2.70 1.19
CA MET A 532 -5.17 -3.78 0.20
C MET A 532 -3.74 -4.12 -0.19
N VAL A 533 -2.96 -3.10 -0.58
CA VAL A 533 -1.55 -3.25 -0.97
C VAL A 533 -0.73 -3.95 0.13
N PRO A 534 -0.57 -3.40 1.35
CA PRO A 534 0.25 -4.06 2.36
C PRO A 534 -0.35 -5.38 2.90
N ALA A 535 -1.66 -5.61 2.78
CA ALA A 535 -2.31 -6.87 3.21
C ALA A 535 -2.16 -8.02 2.20
N THR A 536 -1.91 -7.70 0.91
CA THR A 536 -1.81 -8.69 -0.17
C THR A 536 -0.38 -8.79 -0.69
N ARG A 537 0.13 -7.73 -1.33
CA ARG A 537 1.48 -7.62 -1.89
C ARG A 537 2.58 -8.01 -0.91
N ASP A 538 2.46 -7.51 0.32
CA ASP A 538 3.50 -7.62 1.33
C ASP A 538 3.27 -8.82 2.26
N ARG A 539 2.30 -9.72 1.98
CA ARG A 539 1.85 -10.80 2.89
C ARG A 539 3.00 -11.64 3.47
N GLY A 540 3.95 -12.05 2.62
CA GLY A 540 5.12 -12.84 3.03
C GLY A 540 6.27 -12.03 3.63
N ARG A 541 6.18 -10.69 3.68
CA ARG A 541 7.25 -9.80 4.15
C ARG A 541 7.35 -9.82 5.66
N GLY A 542 8.57 -9.98 6.17
CA GLY A 542 8.90 -9.76 7.58
C GLY A 542 8.87 -8.29 7.96
N PHE A 543 8.93 -7.98 9.26
CA PHE A 543 9.08 -6.58 9.70
C PHE A 543 10.54 -6.12 9.61
N ASP A 544 10.75 -4.82 9.41
CA ASP A 544 12.08 -4.18 9.41
C ASP A 544 12.52 -3.93 10.86
N TYR A 545 13.25 -4.88 11.43
CA TYR A 545 13.74 -4.79 12.80
C TYR A 545 14.75 -3.66 13.04
N ARG A 546 15.26 -3.00 11.98
CA ARG A 546 16.18 -1.85 12.10
C ARG A 546 15.44 -0.52 12.22
N ARG A 547 14.13 -0.51 11.98
CA ARG A 547 13.26 0.66 12.17
C ARG A 547 12.47 0.54 13.47
N PRO A 548 11.96 1.67 14.01
CA PRO A 548 10.99 1.65 15.10
C PRO A 548 9.75 0.83 14.73
N ALA A 549 9.12 0.20 15.72
CA ALA A 549 7.85 -0.52 15.55
C ALA A 549 6.71 0.48 15.36
N LEU A 550 6.64 1.08 14.17
CA LEU A 550 5.55 1.95 13.74
C LEU A 550 4.41 1.11 13.15
N TRP A 551 3.21 1.67 13.05
CA TRP A 551 2.03 0.97 12.52
C TRP A 551 2.25 0.40 11.10
N HIS A 552 3.12 1.01 10.29
CA HIS A 552 3.47 0.55 8.94
C HIS A 552 4.66 -0.43 8.91
N ASN A 553 5.36 -0.63 10.03
CA ASN A 553 6.50 -1.54 10.15
C ASN A 553 6.08 -2.83 10.85
N GLN A 554 5.24 -3.60 10.16
CA GLN A 554 4.72 -4.87 10.63
C GLN A 554 4.90 -5.93 9.54
N ALA A 555 4.95 -7.19 9.95
CA ALA A 555 4.87 -8.31 9.02
C ALA A 555 3.58 -8.24 8.20
N GLY A 556 3.62 -8.53 6.90
CA GLY A 556 2.44 -8.35 6.05
C GLY A 556 1.28 -9.27 6.44
N MET A 557 1.57 -10.54 6.77
CA MET A 557 0.56 -11.48 7.28
C MET A 557 -0.18 -10.93 8.51
N LEU A 558 0.51 -10.14 9.35
CA LEU A 558 -0.05 -9.59 10.59
C LEU A 558 -1.18 -8.62 10.31
N ILE A 559 -1.07 -7.84 9.23
CA ILE A 559 -2.09 -6.89 8.82
C ILE A 559 -3.39 -7.64 8.47
N ARG A 560 -3.28 -8.72 7.68
CA ARG A 560 -4.44 -9.51 7.24
C ARG A 560 -5.06 -10.31 8.40
N CYS A 561 -4.23 -10.94 9.24
CA CYS A 561 -4.71 -11.61 10.45
C CYS A 561 -5.47 -10.64 11.37
N ARG A 562 -4.94 -9.44 11.61
CA ARG A 562 -5.62 -8.43 12.44
C ARG A 562 -6.97 -8.05 11.87
N ILE A 563 -7.07 -7.86 10.55
CA ILE A 563 -8.34 -7.57 9.88
C ILE A 563 -9.35 -8.71 10.06
N GLN A 564 -8.95 -9.95 9.76
CA GLN A 564 -9.82 -11.13 9.88
C GLN A 564 -10.22 -11.44 11.32
N LEU A 565 -9.39 -11.10 12.30
CA LEU A 565 -9.68 -11.24 13.73
C LEU A 565 -10.49 -10.07 14.32
N GLY A 566 -10.79 -9.04 13.53
CA GLY A 566 -11.43 -7.81 14.02
C GLY A 566 -10.56 -6.98 14.96
N ILE A 567 -9.24 -7.21 14.96
CA ILE A 567 -8.25 -6.47 15.74
C ILE A 567 -7.83 -5.23 14.94
N LEU A 568 -8.78 -4.32 14.76
CA LEU A 568 -8.55 -3.07 14.04
C LEU A 568 -8.12 -2.01 15.05
N ASP A 569 -6.88 -1.53 14.91
CA ASP A 569 -6.44 -0.33 15.63
C ASP A 569 -7.41 0.81 15.28
N ARG A 570 -8.10 1.39 16.29
CA ARG A 570 -8.89 2.62 16.09
C ARG A 570 -7.94 3.80 15.88
N THR A 571 -7.29 3.83 14.73
CA THR A 571 -6.53 4.96 14.19
C THR A 571 -6.90 5.11 12.71
N ALA A 572 -8.19 5.33 12.42
CA ALA A 572 -8.67 5.90 11.14
C ALA A 572 -10.20 6.00 10.96
N ALA A 573 -11.04 5.44 11.84
CA ALA A 573 -12.50 5.47 11.65
C ALA A 573 -13.19 6.42 12.64
N GLY A 574 -13.76 7.50 12.10
CA GLY A 574 -14.98 8.20 12.53
C GLY A 574 -15.15 8.51 14.02
N GLY A 575 -15.31 9.80 14.33
CA GLY A 575 -15.74 10.26 15.64
C GLY A 575 -17.03 9.58 16.08
N GLY A 576 -16.96 8.91 17.23
CA GLY A 576 -18.10 8.36 17.95
C GLY A 576 -17.76 8.49 19.43
N SER A 577 -18.44 9.42 20.08
CA SER A 577 -18.33 9.73 21.50
C SER A 577 -18.89 8.58 22.34
N SER A 578 -18.06 7.96 23.17
CA SER A 578 -18.54 7.17 24.31
C SER A 578 -17.69 7.55 25.51
N GLY A 579 -18.30 8.32 26.42
CA GLY A 579 -17.67 8.81 27.65
C GLY A 579 -17.37 7.67 28.62
N GLY A 580 -16.18 7.70 29.20
CA GLY A 580 -15.77 6.85 30.30
C GLY A 580 -14.60 7.49 31.07
N SER A 581 -14.87 7.86 32.32
CA SER A 581 -13.95 8.17 33.43
C SER A 581 -13.02 9.39 33.40
N SER A 582 -13.24 10.42 32.57
CA SER A 582 -12.38 11.62 32.59
C SER A 582 -12.84 12.76 33.53
N GLY A 583 -14.11 12.81 33.94
CA GLY A 583 -14.68 13.96 34.67
C GLY A 583 -14.68 15.30 33.90
N ALA A 584 -14.37 15.28 32.60
CA ALA A 584 -14.34 16.44 31.71
C ALA A 584 -15.75 16.85 31.24
N ILE A 585 -15.98 18.16 31.10
CA ILE A 585 -17.18 18.75 30.53
C ILE A 585 -16.90 19.06 29.05
N VAL A 586 -17.63 18.44 28.12
CA VAL A 586 -17.43 18.70 26.69
C VAL A 586 -18.09 20.02 26.29
N VAL A 587 -17.36 20.89 25.59
CA VAL A 587 -17.88 22.14 25.02
C VAL A 587 -17.81 22.13 23.49
N THR A 588 -18.84 22.69 22.86
CA THR A 588 -18.93 22.86 21.40
C THR A 588 -18.30 24.15 20.91
N ASP A 589 -18.29 25.20 21.74
CA ASP A 589 -17.57 26.45 21.47
C ASP A 589 -16.14 26.38 22.06
N PRO A 590 -15.09 26.47 21.22
CA PRO A 590 -13.70 26.51 21.68
C PRO A 590 -13.39 27.68 22.63
N ALA A 591 -14.16 28.78 22.58
CA ALA A 591 -13.98 29.94 23.47
C ALA A 591 -14.33 29.62 24.94
N GLU A 592 -15.12 28.57 25.16
CA GLU A 592 -15.55 28.12 26.49
C GLU A 592 -14.61 27.07 27.12
N ALA A 593 -13.58 26.64 26.38
CA ALA A 593 -12.65 25.61 26.79
C ALA A 593 -11.66 26.10 27.85
N THR A 594 -11.44 25.30 28.89
CA THR A 594 -10.43 25.56 29.94
C THR A 594 -9.09 24.90 29.59
N ILE A 595 -9.10 23.91 28.70
CA ILE A 595 -7.92 23.21 28.18
C ILE A 595 -8.10 22.94 26.69
N GLY A 596 -7.04 23.12 25.89
CA GLY A 596 -7.10 22.95 24.44
C GLY A 596 -7.42 24.25 23.71
N GLN A 597 -6.43 25.13 23.56
CA GLN A 597 -6.54 26.31 22.71
C GLN A 597 -6.26 25.94 21.25
N SER A 598 -7.17 26.26 20.33
CA SER A 598 -6.96 26.03 18.90
C SER A 598 -5.81 26.90 18.38
N LEU A 599 -4.90 26.31 17.60
CA LEU A 599 -3.81 27.02 16.97
C LEU A 599 -4.20 27.47 15.56
N ASP A 600 -3.81 28.69 15.20
CA ASP A 600 -3.96 29.23 13.84
C ASP A 600 -2.97 28.56 12.86
N GLY A 601 -3.11 28.88 11.56
CA GLY A 601 -2.34 28.24 10.49
C GLY A 601 -0.82 28.42 10.60
N GLU A 602 -0.35 29.54 11.16
CA GLU A 602 1.09 29.80 11.34
C GLU A 602 1.66 29.02 12.52
N LEU A 603 1.02 29.04 13.69
CA LEU A 603 1.46 28.28 14.86
C LEU A 603 1.30 26.77 14.66
N ALA A 604 0.27 26.33 13.94
CA ALA A 604 0.11 24.93 13.56
C ALA A 604 1.27 24.43 12.70
N ALA A 605 1.74 25.25 11.75
CA ALA A 605 2.93 24.93 10.94
C ALA A 605 4.21 24.88 11.79
N VAL A 606 4.32 25.73 12.82
CA VAL A 606 5.44 25.69 13.78
C VAL A 606 5.44 24.38 14.58
N VAL A 607 4.28 23.95 15.09
CA VAL A 607 4.15 22.66 15.81
C VAL A 607 4.53 21.49 14.91
N GLU A 608 4.00 21.46 13.67
CA GLU A 608 4.28 20.38 12.73
C GLU A 608 5.78 20.28 12.37
N ARG A 609 6.46 21.43 12.28
CA ARG A 609 7.85 21.51 11.82
C ARG A 609 8.89 21.39 12.93
N TYR A 610 8.61 21.92 14.12
CA TYR A 610 9.62 22.11 15.17
C TYR A 610 9.33 21.37 16.47
N PHE A 611 8.09 20.95 16.74
CA PHE A 611 7.80 20.20 17.96
C PHE A 611 8.12 18.72 17.77
N LEU A 612 8.63 18.10 18.82
CA LEU A 612 9.00 16.70 18.83
C LEU A 612 7.79 15.81 19.15
N PRO A 613 7.58 14.72 18.39
CA PRO A 613 6.65 13.65 18.75
C PRO A 613 6.92 13.11 20.16
N VAL A 614 5.89 13.10 21.03
CA VAL A 614 6.06 12.65 22.43
C VAL A 614 6.33 11.16 22.52
N ASP A 615 5.82 10.35 21.59
CA ASP A 615 6.17 8.94 21.44
C ASP A 615 7.69 8.74 21.32
N ARG A 616 8.41 9.63 20.62
CA ARG A 616 9.87 9.52 20.48
C ARG A 616 10.65 9.78 21.78
N VAL A 617 10.10 10.60 22.67
CA VAL A 617 10.74 10.98 23.94
C VAL A 617 10.36 10.04 25.09
N MET A 618 9.17 9.42 25.00
CA MET A 618 8.71 8.40 25.95
C MET A 618 9.56 7.11 25.93
N HIS A 619 10.24 6.82 24.82
CA HIS A 619 11.00 5.60 24.59
C HIS A 619 12.53 5.82 24.67
N SER A 620 12.99 7.02 25.02
CA SER A 620 14.42 7.37 25.07
C SER A 620 15.03 7.43 26.48
N GLY A 621 14.30 7.05 27.53
CA GLY A 621 14.84 6.99 28.89
C GLY A 621 15.53 5.66 29.18
N ASP A 622 16.85 5.60 29.01
CA ASP A 622 17.72 4.71 29.78
C ASP A 622 17.75 5.24 31.22
N GLY A 623 17.23 4.48 32.17
CA GLY A 623 17.21 4.85 33.58
C GLY A 623 16.64 3.73 34.44
N ASP A 624 17.53 2.89 34.96
CA ASP A 624 17.28 2.12 36.18
C ASP A 624 17.29 3.14 37.32
N ASP A 625 16.12 3.61 37.75
CA ASP A 625 15.94 4.31 39.02
C ASP A 625 14.59 3.90 39.59
N GLY A 626 14.65 3.13 40.68
CA GLY A 626 13.55 3.02 41.60
C GLY A 626 13.40 4.35 42.32
N GLU A 627 12.44 5.17 41.94
CA GLU A 627 11.95 6.27 42.76
C GLU A 627 10.41 6.33 42.74
N GLU A 628 9.93 6.56 43.96
CA GLU A 628 8.59 6.60 44.51
C GLU A 628 7.41 6.93 43.57
N GLU A 629 6.43 6.02 43.61
CA GLU A 629 5.02 6.28 43.37
C GLU A 629 4.59 7.57 44.10
N THR A 630 4.55 8.69 43.37
CA THR A 630 3.73 9.83 43.79
C THR A 630 2.29 9.54 43.40
N ASP A 631 1.50 9.32 44.44
CA ASP A 631 0.06 9.14 44.44
C ASP A 631 -0.64 10.35 43.82
N ILE A 632 -0.84 10.36 42.49
CA ILE A 632 -1.70 11.33 41.81
C ILE A 632 -3.10 10.72 41.69
N THR A 633 -3.87 10.86 42.77
CA THR A 633 -5.31 10.56 42.86
C THR A 633 -6.20 11.56 42.12
N ALA A 634 -5.63 12.58 41.45
CA ALA A 634 -6.40 13.57 40.70
C ALA A 634 -6.63 13.11 39.25
N ALA A 635 -7.89 12.89 38.87
CA ALA A 635 -8.27 12.78 37.47
C ALA A 635 -7.92 14.11 36.77
N PRO A 636 -6.95 14.16 35.83
CA PRO A 636 -6.32 15.40 35.35
C PRO A 636 -7.27 16.33 34.60
N LEU A 637 -8.47 15.84 34.27
CA LEU A 637 -9.51 16.56 33.52
C LEU A 637 -10.82 16.70 34.30
N ALA A 638 -10.86 16.32 35.59
CA ALA A 638 -12.04 16.51 36.41
C ALA A 638 -12.39 18.00 36.54
N GLY A 639 -13.60 18.37 36.08
CA GLY A 639 -14.09 19.75 36.08
C GLY A 639 -13.55 20.65 34.97
N GLN A 640 -12.67 20.15 34.10
CA GLN A 640 -12.11 20.91 32.97
C GLN A 640 -13.10 20.91 31.79
N ARG A 641 -13.23 22.05 31.10
CA ARG A 641 -14.03 22.17 29.85
C ARG A 641 -13.14 21.86 28.65
N VAL A 642 -13.45 20.81 27.89
CA VAL A 642 -12.62 20.29 26.79
C VAL A 642 -13.39 20.40 25.46
N PRO A 643 -12.78 20.93 24.38
CA PRO A 643 -13.38 20.93 23.05
C PRO A 643 -13.74 19.52 22.57
N ALA A 644 -14.91 19.36 21.94
CA ALA A 644 -15.38 18.07 21.41
C ALA A 644 -14.38 17.33 20.50
N PRO A 645 -13.63 18.00 19.59
CA PRO A 645 -12.63 17.33 18.74
C PRO A 645 -11.41 16.82 19.51
N LEU A 646 -11.13 17.40 20.68
CA LEU A 646 -9.91 17.14 21.43
C LEU A 646 -10.04 15.91 22.32
N LEU A 647 -11.19 15.71 22.97
CA LEU A 647 -11.39 14.62 23.95
C LEU A 647 -11.00 13.22 23.42
N PRO A 648 -11.45 12.75 22.24
CA PRO A 648 -11.05 11.43 21.72
C PRO A 648 -9.58 11.36 21.30
N ALA A 649 -8.93 12.49 21.01
CA ALA A 649 -7.53 12.55 20.65
C ALA A 649 -6.58 12.40 21.85
N LEU A 650 -7.05 12.73 23.07
CA LEU A 650 -6.23 12.69 24.29
C LEU A 650 -5.81 11.27 24.70
N ALA A 651 -6.43 10.23 24.14
CA ALA A 651 -6.11 8.84 24.41
C ALA A 651 -4.93 8.30 23.58
N ASP A 652 -4.48 9.05 22.56
CA ASP A 652 -3.53 8.57 21.56
C ASP A 652 -2.19 9.31 21.68
N PRO A 653 -1.12 8.65 22.17
CA PRO A 653 0.18 9.28 22.39
C PRO A 653 0.85 9.79 21.09
N GLU A 654 0.50 9.25 19.92
CA GLU A 654 1.09 9.66 18.64
C GLU A 654 0.62 11.06 18.19
N ARG A 655 -0.51 11.51 18.74
CA ARG A 655 -1.10 12.83 18.47
C ARG A 655 -0.46 13.94 19.26
N TYR A 656 0.43 13.64 20.20
CA TYR A 656 1.08 14.62 21.04
C TYR A 656 2.42 15.08 20.47
N ARG A 657 2.68 16.38 20.62
CA ARG A 657 3.94 17.03 20.27
C ARG A 657 4.37 17.93 21.42
N ILE A 658 5.65 17.92 21.78
CA ILE A 658 6.24 18.84 22.76
C ILE A 658 7.34 19.66 22.12
N GLY A 659 7.38 20.95 22.43
CA GLY A 659 8.38 21.84 21.88
C GLY A 659 8.35 23.19 22.58
N ILE A 660 9.26 24.07 22.19
CA ILE A 660 9.34 25.43 22.72
C ILE A 660 8.96 26.36 21.56
N LEU A 661 8.00 27.25 21.80
CA LEU A 661 7.63 28.27 20.82
C LEU A 661 8.74 29.33 20.69
N PRO A 662 8.94 29.95 19.52
CA PRO A 662 9.93 31.01 19.34
C PRO A 662 9.74 32.14 20.36
N GLY A 663 10.74 32.41 21.20
CA GLY A 663 10.70 33.46 22.22
C GLY A 663 10.20 33.02 23.61
N GLU A 664 9.70 31.79 23.76
CA GLU A 664 9.30 31.23 25.06
C GLU A 664 10.45 30.44 25.70
N ARG A 665 10.42 30.28 27.04
CA ARG A 665 11.35 29.42 27.81
C ARG A 665 10.69 28.15 28.36
N SER A 666 9.37 28.03 28.28
CA SER A 666 8.60 26.88 28.76
C SER A 666 8.33 25.88 27.63
N VAL A 667 8.24 24.60 27.99
CA VAL A 667 7.90 23.51 27.06
C VAL A 667 6.38 23.46 26.92
N ARG A 668 5.91 23.60 25.69
CA ARG A 668 4.50 23.51 25.33
C ARG A 668 4.12 22.08 24.95
N VAL A 669 2.92 21.67 25.36
CA VAL A 669 2.30 20.41 24.92
C VAL A 669 1.18 20.73 23.94
N ALA A 670 1.25 20.16 22.73
CA ALA A 670 0.21 20.23 21.73
C ALA A 670 -0.34 18.83 21.41
N CYS A 671 -1.63 18.73 21.11
CA CYS A 671 -2.29 17.50 20.70
C CYS A 671 -3.11 17.74 19.43
N ARG A 672 -3.06 16.79 18.49
CA ARG A 672 -3.81 16.86 17.24
C ARG A 672 -5.23 16.31 17.42
N GLY A 673 -6.23 17.18 17.31
CA GLY A 673 -7.63 16.83 17.45
C GLY A 673 -8.13 15.84 16.40
N SER A 674 -9.32 15.28 16.60
CA SER A 674 -9.99 14.41 15.63
C SER A 674 -10.40 15.14 14.35
N ASP A 675 -10.55 16.46 14.42
CA ASP A 675 -10.74 17.41 13.31
C ASP A 675 -9.46 17.65 12.48
N GLY A 676 -8.32 17.15 12.94
CA GLY A 676 -7.02 17.32 12.29
C GLY A 676 -6.30 18.61 12.64
N GLY A 677 -6.92 19.51 13.42
CA GLY A 677 -6.34 20.75 13.93
C GLY A 677 -5.40 20.51 15.12
N TRP A 678 -4.49 21.46 15.36
CA TRP A 678 -3.58 21.42 16.49
C TRP A 678 -4.12 22.22 17.67
N TRP A 679 -4.09 21.61 18.86
CA TRP A 679 -4.62 22.19 20.10
C TRP A 679 -3.53 22.25 21.17
N LEU A 680 -3.38 23.40 21.82
CA LEU A 680 -2.40 23.60 22.88
C LEU A 680 -3.00 23.21 24.24
N LEU A 681 -2.35 22.30 24.95
CA LEU A 681 -2.84 21.72 26.20
C LEU A 681 -2.29 22.39 27.46
N GLY A 682 -1.08 22.95 27.39
CA GLY A 682 -0.44 23.59 28.53
C GLY A 682 1.02 23.96 28.30
N SER A 683 1.60 24.65 29.29
CA SER A 683 3.02 25.02 29.34
C SER A 683 3.65 24.46 30.61
N HIS A 684 4.83 23.87 30.49
CA HIS A 684 5.56 23.23 31.59
C HIS A 684 6.99 23.80 31.70
N PRO A 685 7.59 23.84 32.91
CA PRO A 685 8.93 24.38 33.10
C PRO A 685 10.02 23.51 32.47
N ARG A 686 9.85 22.18 32.52
CA ARG A 686 10.81 21.20 31.99
C ARG A 686 10.11 20.19 31.08
N THR A 687 10.90 19.58 30.19
CA THR A 687 10.44 18.52 29.27
C THR A 687 9.86 17.32 30.03
N GLU A 688 10.44 16.96 31.17
CA GLU A 688 9.98 15.85 32.03
C GLU A 688 8.57 16.10 32.59
N ASP A 689 8.30 17.32 33.06
CA ASP A 689 6.99 17.72 33.58
C ASP A 689 5.92 17.69 32.48
N ALA A 690 6.29 18.07 31.24
CA ALA A 690 5.43 17.98 30.06
C ALA A 690 5.11 16.51 29.70
N ILE A 691 6.10 15.62 29.75
CA ILE A 691 5.92 14.19 29.49
C ILE A 691 5.05 13.54 30.56
N ALA A 692 5.26 13.88 31.83
CA ALA A 692 4.44 13.39 32.94
C ALA A 692 2.97 13.81 32.78
N SER A 693 2.71 15.06 32.35
CA SER A 693 1.36 15.54 32.03
C SER A 693 0.71 14.76 30.88
N VAL A 694 1.43 14.52 29.78
CA VAL A 694 0.94 13.69 28.66
C VAL A 694 0.65 12.26 29.11
N ARG A 695 1.51 11.65 29.94
CA ARG A 695 1.27 10.31 30.52
C ARG A 695 -0.02 10.28 31.34
N GLY A 696 -0.28 11.31 32.14
CA GLY A 696 -1.51 11.46 32.91
C GLY A 696 -2.75 11.52 32.03
N LEU A 697 -2.71 12.35 30.97
CA LEU A 697 -3.83 12.51 30.02
C LEU A 697 -4.10 11.23 29.21
N VAL A 698 -3.05 10.57 28.71
CA VAL A 698 -3.17 9.31 27.95
C VAL A 698 -3.68 8.18 28.85
N ARG A 699 -3.23 8.10 30.11
CA ARG A 699 -3.74 7.10 31.07
C ARG A 699 -5.20 7.32 31.45
N ALA A 700 -5.60 8.59 31.66
CA ALA A 700 -6.96 8.95 32.05
C ALA A 700 -7.98 8.72 30.91
N ASN A 701 -7.56 8.86 29.65
CA ASN A 701 -8.44 8.75 28.48
C ASN A 701 -8.23 7.46 27.66
N GLY A 702 -7.15 6.71 27.91
CA GLY A 702 -6.83 5.44 27.27
C GLY A 702 -7.47 4.24 27.99
N GLY A 703 -8.81 4.17 27.99
CA GLY A 703 -9.58 3.12 28.69
C GLY A 703 -8.96 1.72 28.62
N GLN A 704 -8.72 1.11 29.80
CA GLN A 704 -8.16 -0.23 29.99
C GLN A 704 -9.16 -1.37 29.66
N ALA A 705 -9.77 -1.37 28.48
CA ALA A 705 -10.30 -2.61 27.93
C ALA A 705 -9.12 -3.43 27.39
N ILE A 706 -9.15 -4.77 27.55
CA ILE A 706 -8.17 -5.66 26.94
C ILE A 706 -8.30 -5.49 25.41
N ARG A 707 -7.53 -4.58 24.81
CA ARG A 707 -7.40 -4.49 23.36
C ARG A 707 -6.79 -5.81 22.93
N ARG A 708 -7.50 -6.59 22.11
CA ARG A 708 -6.94 -7.79 21.47
C ARG A 708 -5.62 -7.37 20.81
N GLN A 709 -4.52 -8.00 21.17
CA GLN A 709 -3.20 -7.71 20.62
C GLN A 709 -2.67 -8.97 19.97
N LEU A 710 -2.06 -8.81 18.80
CA LEU A 710 -1.39 -9.88 18.07
C LEU A 710 0.03 -9.44 17.75
N TYR A 711 1.00 -10.20 18.23
CA TYR A 711 2.43 -10.06 17.93
C TYR A 711 2.92 -11.29 17.18
N VAL A 712 4.01 -11.10 16.44
CA VAL A 712 4.72 -12.15 15.73
C VAL A 712 6.18 -12.11 16.15
N VAL A 713 6.74 -13.28 16.46
CA VAL A 713 8.17 -13.48 16.73
C VAL A 713 8.70 -14.49 15.73
N GLU A 714 9.64 -14.04 14.91
CA GLU A 714 10.36 -14.84 13.92
C GLU A 714 11.54 -15.52 14.61
N HIS A 715 11.57 -16.85 14.60
CA HIS A 715 12.58 -17.59 15.35
C HIS A 715 13.96 -17.45 14.71
N VAL A 716 14.06 -17.19 13.40
CA VAL A 716 15.36 -16.92 12.76
C VAL A 716 16.08 -15.74 13.43
N LEU A 717 15.34 -14.76 13.95
CA LEU A 717 15.88 -13.58 14.62
C LEU A 717 16.23 -13.85 16.10
N LEU A 718 15.80 -14.98 16.66
CA LEU A 718 16.21 -15.46 17.99
C LEU A 718 17.50 -16.28 17.96
N ARG A 719 18.04 -16.61 16.78
CA ARG A 719 19.23 -17.48 16.61
C ARG A 719 20.47 -17.01 17.39
N ALA A 720 20.55 -15.72 17.73
CA ALA A 720 21.61 -15.18 18.58
C ALA A 720 21.66 -15.82 19.98
N ALA A 721 20.56 -16.45 20.43
CA ALA A 721 20.51 -17.22 21.67
C ALA A 721 21.23 -18.58 21.57
N ALA A 722 21.40 -19.16 20.36
CA ALA A 722 21.91 -20.52 20.17
C ALA A 722 23.24 -20.81 20.89
N PRO A 723 24.24 -19.90 20.88
CA PRO A 723 25.50 -20.13 21.60
C PRO A 723 25.33 -20.21 23.12
N LEU A 724 24.29 -19.58 23.67
CA LEU A 724 24.01 -19.54 25.12
C LEU A 724 23.03 -20.65 25.56
N SER A 725 22.03 -20.98 24.71
CA SER A 725 21.05 -22.03 25.02
C SER A 725 21.55 -23.44 24.72
N GLY A 726 22.53 -23.59 23.81
CA GLY A 726 22.91 -24.88 23.26
C GLY A 726 21.83 -25.50 22.35
N THR A 727 20.77 -24.73 22.04
CA THR A 727 19.68 -25.15 21.16
C THR A 727 20.21 -25.37 19.74
N PRO A 728 19.94 -26.53 19.09
CA PRO A 728 20.31 -26.75 17.70
C PRO A 728 19.72 -25.69 16.76
N GLY A 729 20.49 -25.21 15.78
CA GLY A 729 20.06 -24.14 14.88
C GLY A 729 18.79 -24.46 14.07
N SER A 730 18.50 -25.75 13.87
CA SER A 730 17.28 -26.22 13.19
C SER A 730 16.00 -25.78 13.90
N ARG A 731 16.06 -25.46 15.20
CA ARG A 731 14.93 -24.95 15.99
C ARG A 731 14.56 -23.51 15.64
N TYR A 732 15.42 -22.77 14.94
CA TYR A 732 15.13 -21.40 14.48
C TYR A 732 14.71 -21.32 13.02
N SER A 733 14.75 -22.43 12.29
CA SER A 733 14.46 -22.48 10.86
C SER A 733 12.97 -22.48 10.60
N PHE A 734 12.45 -21.46 9.90
CA PHE A 734 11.06 -21.38 9.42
C PHE A 734 10.02 -21.68 10.52
N ARG A 735 10.18 -21.02 11.68
CA ARG A 735 9.28 -21.13 12.83
C ARG A 735 8.89 -19.76 13.33
N LEU A 736 7.60 -19.61 13.58
CA LEU A 736 7.01 -18.35 13.97
C LEU A 736 6.14 -18.56 15.21
N SER A 737 6.26 -17.69 16.21
CA SER A 737 5.31 -17.62 17.31
C SER A 737 4.35 -16.45 17.10
N ALA A 738 3.06 -16.72 17.08
CA ALA A 738 2.00 -15.72 17.08
C ALA A 738 1.45 -15.59 18.50
N ILE A 739 1.57 -14.41 19.11
CA ILE A 739 1.22 -14.16 20.50
C ILE A 739 -0.07 -13.36 20.54
N ILE A 740 -1.13 -13.96 21.09
CA ILE A 740 -2.48 -13.41 21.13
C ILE A 740 -2.85 -13.07 22.58
N ALA A 741 -3.24 -11.83 22.83
CA ALA A 741 -3.83 -11.47 24.11
C ALA A 741 -5.24 -12.04 24.22
N THR A 742 -5.51 -12.76 25.31
CA THR A 742 -6.81 -13.36 25.58
C THR A 742 -7.40 -12.90 26.91
N SER A 743 -8.71 -12.76 26.93
CA SER A 743 -9.50 -12.72 28.15
C SER A 743 -9.63 -14.13 28.77
N ARG A 744 -10.06 -14.21 30.03
CA ARG A 744 -10.32 -15.51 30.69
C ARG A 744 -11.36 -16.35 29.93
N LYS A 745 -12.33 -15.71 29.27
CA LYS A 745 -13.36 -16.38 28.48
C LYS A 745 -12.79 -16.94 27.17
N GLU A 746 -12.06 -16.12 26.41
CA GLU A 746 -11.38 -16.55 25.17
C GLU A 746 -10.33 -17.63 25.43
N ALA A 747 -9.65 -17.57 26.58
CA ALA A 747 -8.71 -18.62 27.01
C ALA A 747 -9.40 -19.97 27.29
N ALA A 748 -10.70 -19.98 27.61
CA ALA A 748 -11.48 -21.20 27.82
C ALA A 748 -12.21 -21.67 26.53
N ASP A 749 -12.33 -20.82 25.51
CA ASP A 749 -13.05 -21.10 24.27
C ASP A 749 -12.14 -21.78 23.22
N ILE A 750 -12.15 -23.11 23.22
CA ILE A 750 -11.34 -23.93 22.31
C ILE A 750 -11.74 -23.71 20.83
N VAL A 751 -13.03 -23.49 20.55
CA VAL A 751 -13.52 -23.29 19.18
C VAL A 751 -12.97 -21.98 18.63
N TRP A 752 -13.05 -20.90 19.42
CA TRP A 752 -12.46 -19.62 19.08
C TRP A 752 -10.94 -19.73 18.87
N GLN A 753 -10.21 -20.39 19.76
CA GLN A 753 -8.76 -20.59 19.61
C GLN A 753 -8.39 -21.35 18.32
N ARG A 754 -9.18 -22.35 17.94
CA ARG A 754 -9.01 -23.09 16.67
C ARG A 754 -9.24 -22.18 15.47
N GLN A 755 -10.28 -21.34 15.49
CA GLN A 755 -10.54 -20.36 14.42
C GLN A 755 -9.41 -19.33 14.31
N VAL A 756 -8.93 -18.78 15.42
CA VAL A 756 -7.79 -17.85 15.45
C VAL A 756 -6.53 -18.51 14.89
N THR A 757 -6.26 -19.74 15.30
CA THR A 757 -5.11 -20.51 14.82
C THR A 757 -5.22 -20.80 13.32
N ALA A 758 -6.41 -21.12 12.82
CA ALA A 758 -6.65 -21.34 11.40
C ALA A 758 -6.38 -20.06 10.59
N ILE A 759 -6.87 -18.90 11.06
CA ILE A 759 -6.60 -17.60 10.43
C ILE A 759 -5.09 -17.31 10.37
N VAL A 760 -4.36 -17.51 11.47
CA VAL A 760 -2.90 -17.31 11.49
C VAL A 760 -2.21 -18.24 10.50
N ARG A 761 -2.58 -19.54 10.48
CA ARG A 761 -2.02 -20.54 9.56
C ARG A 761 -2.28 -20.20 8.11
N GLU A 762 -3.50 -19.84 7.76
CA GLU A 762 -3.88 -19.48 6.39
C GLU A 762 -3.03 -18.32 5.88
N ASN A 763 -2.77 -17.31 6.71
CA ASN A 763 -1.98 -16.14 6.32
C ASN A 763 -0.46 -16.36 6.34
N THR A 764 0.03 -17.44 6.93
CA THR A 764 1.46 -17.75 7.05
C THR A 764 1.95 -18.53 5.82
N PRO A 765 3.15 -18.25 5.26
CA PRO A 765 3.72 -19.07 4.20
C PRO A 765 3.79 -20.56 4.58
N SER A 766 3.48 -21.45 3.64
CA SER A 766 3.28 -22.89 3.91
C SER A 766 4.49 -23.63 4.48
N HIS A 767 5.70 -23.17 4.19
CA HIS A 767 6.95 -23.74 4.68
C HIS A 767 7.33 -23.25 6.09
N ILE A 768 6.64 -22.22 6.61
CA ILE A 768 6.83 -21.69 7.96
C ILE A 768 5.82 -22.34 8.89
N ALA A 769 6.27 -22.82 10.06
CA ALA A 769 5.41 -23.41 11.08
C ALA A 769 5.00 -22.37 12.13
N PRO A 770 3.77 -21.84 12.09
CA PRO A 770 3.28 -20.91 13.12
C PRO A 770 2.78 -21.66 14.36
N GLN A 771 3.17 -21.17 15.53
CA GLN A 771 2.67 -21.58 16.83
C GLN A 771 1.90 -20.43 17.49
N CYS A 772 0.63 -20.65 17.80
CA CYS A 772 -0.19 -19.66 18.50
C CYS A 772 -0.04 -19.81 20.02
N LEU A 773 0.27 -18.72 20.72
CA LEU A 773 0.33 -18.63 22.17
C LEU A 773 -0.75 -17.66 22.65
N PHE A 774 -1.66 -18.15 23.48
CA PHE A 774 -2.77 -17.38 24.03
C PHE A 774 -2.41 -16.94 25.45
N LEU A 775 -2.15 -15.65 25.64
CA LEU A 775 -1.62 -15.11 26.89
C LEU A 775 -2.67 -14.25 27.61
N ASP A 776 -2.81 -14.48 28.91
CA ASP A 776 -3.58 -13.60 29.78
C ASP A 776 -2.90 -12.22 29.97
N ARG A 777 -3.58 -11.29 30.64
CA ARG A 777 -3.07 -9.93 30.89
C ARG A 777 -1.73 -9.90 31.66
N GLY A 778 -1.47 -10.87 32.53
CA GLY A 778 -0.23 -10.94 33.30
C GLY A 778 0.95 -11.42 32.45
N ALA A 779 0.76 -12.55 31.78
CA ALA A 779 1.72 -13.13 30.85
C ALA A 779 2.02 -12.18 29.67
N MET A 780 1.00 -11.52 29.12
CA MET A 780 1.17 -10.54 28.04
C MET A 780 2.05 -9.35 28.47
N ARG A 781 1.90 -8.84 29.71
CA ARG A 781 2.80 -7.77 30.21
C ARG A 781 4.25 -8.23 30.29
N ARG A 782 4.48 -9.42 30.83
CA ARG A 782 5.84 -10.02 30.91
C ARG A 782 6.44 -10.30 29.53
N PHE A 783 5.62 -10.71 28.57
CA PHE A 783 6.00 -10.88 27.18
C PHE A 783 6.45 -9.55 26.58
N ARG A 784 5.62 -8.49 26.66
CA ARG A 784 5.92 -7.18 26.06
C ARG A 784 7.24 -6.60 26.55
N THR A 785 7.51 -6.64 27.86
CA THR A 785 8.79 -6.19 28.40
C THR A 785 9.99 -6.91 27.78
N ARG A 786 9.88 -8.23 27.56
CA ARG A 786 10.96 -9.03 26.93
C ARG A 786 11.06 -8.77 25.43
N TYR A 787 9.91 -8.67 24.76
CA TYR A 787 9.80 -8.38 23.34
C TYR A 787 10.40 -7.01 23.01
N ASP A 788 10.07 -5.97 23.78
CA ASP A 788 10.58 -4.61 23.58
C ASP A 788 12.10 -4.57 23.79
N ALA A 789 12.60 -5.19 24.86
CA ALA A 789 14.04 -5.31 25.10
C ALA A 789 14.78 -6.06 23.97
N TRP A 790 14.17 -7.11 23.42
CA TRP A 790 14.70 -7.87 22.28
C TRP A 790 14.70 -7.06 20.99
N ILE A 791 13.62 -6.34 20.68
CA ILE A 791 13.52 -5.46 19.50
C ILE A 791 14.57 -4.34 19.57
N ASP A 792 14.76 -3.74 20.75
CA ASP A 792 15.78 -2.70 20.91
C ASP A 792 17.20 -3.26 20.79
N ALA A 793 17.45 -4.47 21.31
CA ALA A 793 18.72 -5.17 21.11
C ALA A 793 18.96 -5.54 19.64
N LEU A 794 17.95 -5.99 18.90
CA LEU A 794 18.04 -6.24 17.45
C LEU A 794 18.39 -4.98 16.66
N ARG A 795 17.86 -3.82 17.08
CA ARG A 795 18.05 -2.56 16.37
C ARG A 795 19.43 -1.94 16.60
N ARG A 796 19.89 -1.93 17.86
CA ARG A 796 21.06 -1.14 18.30
C ARG A 796 21.95 -1.84 19.33
N GLY A 797 21.62 -3.06 19.75
CA GLY A 797 22.35 -3.76 20.79
C GLY A 797 23.67 -4.36 20.29
N PRO A 798 24.72 -4.41 21.13
CA PRO A 798 25.88 -5.26 20.86
C PRO A 798 25.46 -6.74 20.79
N PRO A 799 26.24 -7.61 20.12
CA PRO A 799 25.92 -9.02 19.94
C PRO A 799 25.58 -9.76 21.24
N GLU A 800 26.27 -9.44 22.34
CA GLU A 800 26.05 -10.03 23.66
C GLU A 800 24.67 -9.67 24.25
N ARG A 801 24.27 -8.39 24.15
CA ARG A 801 22.95 -7.93 24.61
C ARG A 801 21.83 -8.56 23.79
N LEU A 802 22.06 -8.72 22.48
CA LEU A 802 21.12 -9.41 21.59
C LEU A 802 20.99 -10.89 21.95
N ALA A 803 22.10 -11.59 22.22
CA ALA A 803 22.09 -12.99 22.62
C ALA A 803 21.30 -13.20 23.92
N GLU A 804 21.55 -12.39 24.94
CA GLU A 804 20.85 -12.46 26.24
C GLU A 804 19.36 -12.11 26.12
N ALA A 805 19.02 -11.05 25.38
CA ALA A 805 17.62 -10.68 25.17
C ALA A 805 16.86 -11.75 24.36
N SER A 806 17.51 -12.34 23.35
CA SER A 806 16.97 -13.45 22.57
C SER A 806 16.74 -14.69 23.44
N LEU A 807 17.69 -15.04 24.32
CA LEU A 807 17.55 -16.17 25.25
C LEU A 807 16.40 -15.99 26.23
N ARG A 808 16.23 -14.78 26.79
CA ARG A 808 15.12 -14.47 27.71
C ARG A 808 13.75 -14.60 27.04
N LEU A 809 13.66 -14.18 25.78
CA LEU A 809 12.44 -14.30 24.99
C LEU A 809 12.19 -15.76 24.57
N GLU A 810 13.21 -16.47 24.10
CA GLU A 810 13.14 -17.91 23.75
C GLU A 810 12.62 -18.74 24.93
N ARG A 811 13.19 -18.56 26.12
CA ARG A 811 12.74 -19.27 27.35
C ARG A 811 11.28 -18.96 27.68
N PHE A 812 10.89 -17.69 27.63
CA PHE A 812 9.50 -17.30 27.87
C PHE A 812 8.53 -17.99 26.89
N LEU A 813 8.88 -18.03 25.60
CA LEU A 813 8.07 -18.70 24.58
C LEU A 813 8.01 -20.22 24.84
N ALA A 814 9.13 -20.85 25.20
CA ALA A 814 9.20 -22.26 25.53
C ALA A 814 8.29 -22.61 26.73
N ASP A 815 8.36 -21.83 27.82
CA ASP A 815 7.57 -22.03 29.03
C ASP A 815 6.06 -21.97 28.78
N HIS A 816 5.63 -21.07 27.88
CA HIS A 816 4.20 -20.89 27.55
C HIS A 816 3.74 -21.74 26.37
N SER A 817 4.67 -22.39 25.67
CA SER A 817 4.37 -23.40 24.63
C SER A 817 4.03 -24.77 25.24
N ALA A 818 4.44 -25.01 26.48
CA ALA A 818 4.18 -26.24 27.22
C ALA A 818 2.86 -26.13 28.01
N SER A 819 1.80 -26.79 27.54
CA SER A 819 0.62 -27.13 28.33
C SER A 819 0.02 -28.47 27.87
N PRO A 820 -0.75 -29.16 28.72
CA PRO A 820 -0.45 -30.52 29.15
C PRO A 820 -1.20 -31.61 28.36
N ASP A 821 -0.93 -31.78 27.06
CA ASP A 821 -1.55 -32.87 26.29
C ASP A 821 -0.66 -33.54 25.22
N ALA A 822 0.66 -33.32 25.27
CA ALA A 822 1.59 -34.07 24.41
C ALA A 822 2.11 -35.31 25.14
N ASN A 823 1.28 -36.36 25.24
CA ASN A 823 1.75 -37.70 25.57
C ASN A 823 2.58 -38.23 24.38
N PRO A 824 3.88 -38.53 24.53
CA PRO A 824 4.76 -38.92 23.41
C PRO A 824 4.58 -40.40 22.97
N ALA A 825 3.40 -40.98 23.15
CA ALA A 825 3.11 -42.38 22.91
C ALA A 825 1.97 -42.57 21.89
N ALA A 826 2.14 -42.05 20.67
CA ALA A 826 1.28 -42.41 19.54
C ALA A 826 1.98 -42.13 18.19
N SER A 827 3.12 -42.78 17.95
CA SER A 827 3.70 -42.85 16.60
C SER A 827 4.61 -44.08 16.49
N GLN A 828 3.99 -45.26 16.60
CA GLN A 828 4.51 -46.50 16.03
C GLN A 828 3.35 -47.21 15.32
N GLN A 829 3.13 -46.86 14.05
CA GLN A 829 2.52 -47.78 13.09
C GLN A 829 3.20 -47.54 11.73
N PRO A 830 3.79 -48.57 11.11
CA PRO A 830 4.50 -48.45 9.84
C PRO A 830 3.52 -48.35 8.66
N PRO A 831 3.97 -47.83 7.50
CA PRO A 831 3.11 -47.65 6.34
C PRO A 831 2.81 -49.01 5.69
N HIS A 832 1.53 -49.30 5.47
CA HIS A 832 1.13 -50.35 4.55
C HIS A 832 1.09 -49.81 3.12
N ALA A 833 1.67 -50.64 2.24
CA ALA A 833 1.74 -50.66 0.78
C ALA A 833 0.81 -49.74 -0.02
#